data_AF-A0A7G5H012-F1
#
_entry.id   AF-A0A7G5H012-F1
#
_cell.length_a   1.000
_cell.length_b   1.000
_cell.length_c   1.000
_cell.angle_alpha   90.00
_cell.angle_beta   90.00
_cell.angle_gamma   90.00
#
_symmetry.space_group_name_H-M   'P 1'
#
loop_
_entity.id
_entity.type
_entity.pdbx_description
1 polymer ?
#
loop_
_entity_poly.entity_id
_entity_poly.type
_entity_poly.pdbx_seq_one_letter_code
_entity_poly.pdbx_strand_id
1 'polypeptide(L)'
;MLNDTYATALNADFVPNPVAPNETYATASNGDFTLNPPVTVQTIVANPEVFTPAVEWNSAGKARIVNTVQLTTQGSESVYYFIGGMTAVTSLPTTYDFNPGDSISIIMVIAYLPTSPYNWTRKAFAHILLGADPPPVYQSTLPYRVTRPAWLSPTDIWMARGMKDAPTLSLPDNRIFTIVRKRTDITSDSIVTLRRGGVQAVMDNNLPNTQRISWTHSQDLQTPGAPGPYTGSDGYGGQSLSNDDIVRASNSIPCALFEANEFQEGSYGMPGYSPQYFQWYAARLQKYRSPDFNPAGLPFRDFGTYGGDANYNGDPWNYQVPGGGNKMPNDTLFKQKITSVDGARQTCNYFFPNAGLEAMGVGAIIKHYADQPDYASRYYNKAFAAEVMAKGINDTPAGIPPFQLIYLDWGKVEGLGNENGALHNGYFFTRSVSNLGTLKTAVHPQVDYDWQVGNIFGIGFCRTIGYIIFDTRSQYDQYGTNPNEVKARDPNANPSTWQWQPTSAGTPAPITSAGYPTEPCRWHDAGFEAAYYYSQCSRTEGAPWQYCRYQFKDSGVWVEPQTDGTTILEHASAFDGPYATNPTARRGRPDAMFRIKDNAVDVWAFDPSRGKNSYETIILNPVPNVQIEVNLQGSKLALFNTVQFFF
;
A
#
# COMPACT_ATOMS: atom_id res chain seq x y z
N MET A 1 -53.00 36.50 15.98
CA MET A 1 -52.92 35.92 14.62
C MET A 1 -51.71 36.57 13.97
N LEU A 2 -50.64 35.80 13.80
CA LEU A 2 -49.25 36.27 13.67
C LEU A 2 -48.71 35.95 12.26
N ASN A 3 -48.42 37.03 11.54
CA ASN A 3 -47.25 37.38 10.71
C ASN A 3 -46.49 36.33 9.86
N ASP A 4 -46.42 36.67 8.57
CA ASP A 4 -45.31 36.46 7.64
C ASP A 4 -43.96 37.02 8.15
N THR A 5 -42.85 36.40 7.75
CA THR A 5 -41.75 37.12 7.06
C THR A 5 -40.89 36.14 6.26
N TYR A 6 -41.03 36.20 4.93
CA TYR A 6 -40.07 35.69 3.96
C TYR A 6 -38.96 36.73 3.75
N ALA A 7 -37.76 36.29 3.37
CA ALA A 7 -36.85 37.09 2.56
C ALA A 7 -36.82 36.46 1.16
N THR A 8 -37.59 37.05 0.24
CA THR A 8 -37.56 36.77 -1.20
C THR A 8 -36.56 37.71 -1.86
N ALA A 9 -35.59 37.16 -2.60
CA ALA A 9 -34.82 37.92 -3.59
C ALA A 9 -35.73 38.29 -4.78
N LEU A 10 -35.53 39.47 -5.37
CA LEU A 10 -36.32 39.98 -6.49
C LEU A 10 -35.59 39.72 -7.82
N ASN A 11 -36.33 39.61 -8.93
CA ASN A 11 -35.75 39.44 -10.27
C ASN A 11 -34.87 40.62 -10.73
N ALA A 12 -34.85 41.75 -10.01
CA ALA A 12 -33.93 42.86 -10.24
C ALA A 12 -32.53 42.62 -9.64
N ASP A 13 -32.36 41.58 -8.81
CA ASP A 13 -31.08 41.19 -8.20
C ASP A 13 -30.23 40.29 -9.12
N PHE A 14 -30.78 39.91 -10.28
CA PHE A 14 -30.09 39.20 -11.36
C PHE A 14 -30.11 40.04 -12.62
N VAL A 15 -29.00 40.72 -12.92
CA VAL A 15 -28.76 41.30 -14.25
C VAL A 15 -27.73 40.44 -14.99
N PRO A 16 -28.07 39.81 -16.13
CA PRO A 16 -27.11 39.12 -16.98
C PRO A 16 -26.16 40.11 -17.68
N ASN A 17 -24.90 39.70 -17.75
CA ASN A 17 -23.69 40.39 -18.24
C ASN A 17 -23.77 40.89 -19.69
N PRO A 18 -23.03 41.97 -20.04
CA PRO A 18 -22.38 42.02 -21.34
C PRO A 18 -20.92 42.51 -21.31
N VAL A 19 -20.06 41.70 -21.97
CA VAL A 19 -18.84 42.07 -22.73
C VAL A 19 -17.52 42.23 -21.96
N ALA A 20 -16.69 41.17 -22.03
CA ALA A 20 -15.23 41.24 -22.02
C ALA A 20 -14.71 42.03 -23.25
N PRO A 21 -13.54 42.72 -23.20
CA PRO A 21 -12.35 42.21 -23.94
C PRO A 21 -10.98 42.67 -23.35
N ASN A 22 -9.79 42.10 -23.55
CA ASN A 22 -9.21 41.04 -24.42
C ASN A 22 -7.91 40.51 -23.73
N GLU A 23 -7.73 39.21 -23.56
CA GLU A 23 -6.97 38.25 -24.42
C GLU A 23 -5.43 38.38 -24.32
N THR A 24 -4.71 37.31 -23.96
CA THR A 24 -4.53 36.16 -24.86
C THR A 24 -4.61 34.83 -24.11
N TYR A 25 -5.71 34.12 -24.30
CA TYR A 25 -5.84 32.69 -24.01
C TYR A 25 -6.13 31.98 -25.33
N ALA A 26 -5.34 30.97 -25.66
CA ALA A 26 -5.78 29.96 -26.62
C ALA A 26 -6.79 29.06 -25.89
N THR A 27 -8.07 29.19 -26.26
CA THR A 27 -9.20 28.47 -25.68
C THR A 27 -9.43 27.14 -26.42
N ALA A 28 -9.50 26.04 -25.67
CA ALA A 28 -10.37 24.93 -26.06
C ALA A 28 -11.81 25.32 -25.67
N SER A 29 -12.80 24.97 -26.50
CA SER A 29 -14.17 25.49 -26.37
C SER A 29 -14.85 25.04 -25.07
N ASN A 30 -15.59 25.94 -24.41
CA ASN A 30 -16.41 25.67 -23.22
C ASN A 30 -17.64 24.76 -23.47
N GLY A 31 -17.86 24.30 -24.71
CA GLY A 31 -19.00 23.45 -25.08
C GLY A 31 -18.86 21.98 -24.68
N ASP A 32 -17.67 21.55 -24.25
CA ASP A 32 -17.35 20.13 -24.01
C ASP A 32 -17.35 19.72 -22.53
N PHE A 33 -17.62 20.65 -21.61
CA PHE A 33 -17.48 20.43 -20.17
C PHE A 33 -18.85 20.44 -19.49
N THR A 34 -19.26 19.27 -19.03
CA THR A 34 -20.41 19.12 -18.14
C THR A 34 -19.87 18.90 -16.74
N LEU A 35 -20.26 19.73 -15.78
CA LEU A 35 -20.23 19.33 -14.37
C LEU A 35 -20.98 18.00 -14.30
N ASN A 36 -20.34 16.94 -13.82
CA ASN A 36 -21.01 15.67 -13.57
C ASN A 36 -21.43 15.64 -12.09
N PRO A 37 -22.64 16.13 -11.72
CA PRO A 37 -23.09 16.19 -10.32
C PRO A 37 -23.27 14.85 -9.58
N PRO A 38 -23.30 13.64 -10.19
CA PRO A 38 -23.45 12.39 -9.44
C PRO A 38 -22.13 11.77 -8.96
N VAL A 39 -20.95 12.25 -9.39
CA VAL A 39 -19.66 11.66 -8.97
C VAL A 39 -19.10 12.44 -7.78
N THR A 40 -19.18 11.86 -6.58
CA THR A 40 -18.55 12.44 -5.39
C THR A 40 -17.04 12.40 -5.51
N VAL A 41 -16.40 13.56 -5.67
CA VAL A 41 -14.94 13.70 -5.65
C VAL A 41 -14.49 14.01 -4.23
N GLN A 42 -13.49 13.27 -3.75
CA GLN A 42 -12.80 13.59 -2.51
C GLN A 42 -11.34 13.94 -2.80
N THR A 43 -10.86 15.03 -2.22
CA THR A 43 -9.50 15.52 -2.44
C THR A 43 -8.83 15.77 -1.10
N ILE A 44 -7.67 15.16 -0.91
CA ILE A 44 -6.70 15.53 0.12
C ILE A 44 -5.60 16.30 -0.56
N VAL A 45 -5.19 17.40 0.05
CA VAL A 45 -4.07 18.21 -0.42
C VAL A 45 -3.17 18.54 0.75
N ALA A 46 -1.86 18.40 0.54
CA ALA A 46 -0.83 18.87 1.42
C ALA A 46 -0.01 19.95 0.68
N ASN A 47 0.09 21.13 1.31
CA ASN A 47 0.63 22.37 0.72
C ASN A 47 -0.23 22.94 -0.44
N PRO A 48 -1.50 23.33 -0.18
CA PRO A 48 -2.41 23.85 -1.20
C PRO A 48 -1.93 25.15 -1.86
N GLU A 49 -1.05 25.91 -1.19
CA GLU A 49 -0.42 27.13 -1.72
C GLU A 49 0.55 26.83 -2.87
N VAL A 50 1.06 25.60 -2.97
CA VAL A 50 1.92 25.13 -4.06
C VAL A 50 1.14 24.26 -5.03
N PHE A 51 0.14 23.51 -4.59
CA PHE A 51 -0.69 22.70 -5.49
C PHE A 51 -2.12 22.60 -5.00
N THR A 52 -3.07 23.18 -5.73
CA THR A 52 -4.51 22.98 -5.47
C THR A 52 -5.12 22.29 -6.70
N PRO A 53 -5.38 20.98 -6.63
CA PRO A 53 -6.00 20.25 -7.73
C PRO A 53 -7.49 20.59 -7.85
N ALA A 54 -7.96 20.80 -9.08
CA ALA A 54 -9.36 20.75 -9.44
C ALA A 54 -9.62 19.60 -10.43
N VAL A 55 -10.80 19.00 -10.35
CA VAL A 55 -11.25 17.93 -11.24
C VAL A 55 -12.21 18.52 -12.27
N GLU A 56 -11.86 18.37 -13.53
CA GLU A 56 -12.73 18.76 -14.64
C GLU A 56 -13.24 17.49 -15.33
N TRP A 57 -14.48 17.52 -15.82
CA TRP A 57 -15.13 16.39 -16.49
C TRP A 57 -15.50 16.75 -17.93
N ASN A 58 -15.37 15.79 -18.84
CA ASN A 58 -15.87 15.93 -20.21
C ASN A 58 -17.26 15.29 -20.36
N SER A 59 -17.89 15.52 -21.52
CA SER A 59 -19.18 14.94 -21.90
C SER A 59 -19.23 13.40 -21.92
N ALA A 60 -18.07 12.73 -22.01
CA ALA A 60 -17.96 11.28 -21.97
C ALA A 60 -17.84 10.72 -20.52
N GLY A 61 -17.91 11.57 -19.50
CA GLY A 61 -17.80 11.17 -18.10
C GLY A 61 -16.38 10.79 -17.67
N LYS A 62 -15.36 11.24 -18.41
CA LYS A 62 -13.95 11.12 -18.04
C LYS A 62 -13.49 12.40 -17.34
N ALA A 63 -12.49 12.29 -16.47
CA ALA A 63 -11.94 13.38 -15.68
C ALA A 63 -10.50 13.73 -16.08
N ARG A 64 -10.10 14.99 -15.84
CA ARG A 64 -8.71 15.45 -15.81
C ARG A 64 -8.43 16.24 -14.54
N ILE A 65 -7.16 16.35 -14.16
CA ILE A 65 -6.72 17.11 -12.98
C ILE A 65 -5.97 18.35 -13.43
N VAL A 66 -6.37 19.51 -12.95
CA VAL A 66 -5.71 20.80 -13.22
C VAL A 66 -5.18 21.41 -11.93
N ASN A 67 -4.04 22.09 -11.98
CA ASN A 67 -3.56 22.90 -10.86
C ASN A 67 -4.15 24.31 -10.96
N THR A 68 -4.89 24.76 -9.96
CA THR A 68 -5.48 26.11 -9.94
C THR A 68 -4.53 27.17 -9.37
N VAL A 69 -3.36 26.77 -8.87
CA VAL A 69 -2.35 27.70 -8.36
C VAL A 69 -1.47 28.19 -9.52
N GLN A 70 -1.31 29.51 -9.61
CA GLN A 70 -0.30 30.12 -10.48
C GLN A 70 1.07 30.04 -9.80
N LEU A 71 1.98 29.28 -10.41
CA LEU A 71 3.30 29.01 -9.85
C LEU A 71 4.35 30.03 -10.30
N THR A 72 5.22 30.43 -9.37
CA THR A 72 6.45 31.16 -9.67
C THR A 72 7.64 30.25 -9.38
N THR A 73 8.49 29.99 -10.38
CA THR A 73 9.79 29.32 -10.22
C THR A 73 10.90 30.36 -10.13
N GLN A 74 11.97 30.06 -9.39
CA GLN A 74 13.13 30.94 -9.26
C GLN A 74 14.34 30.36 -10.01
N GLY A 75 15.06 31.19 -10.77
CA GLY A 75 16.29 30.77 -11.44
C GLY A 75 16.09 29.58 -12.38
N SER A 76 16.84 28.50 -12.16
CA SER A 76 16.79 27.23 -12.92
C SER A 76 15.86 26.17 -12.32
N GLU A 77 14.96 26.54 -11.41
CA GLU A 77 13.93 25.63 -10.91
C GLU A 77 12.93 25.23 -11.99
N SER A 78 12.50 23.97 -11.98
CA SER A 78 11.40 23.45 -12.78
C SER A 78 10.35 22.81 -11.88
N VAL A 79 9.11 22.78 -12.37
CA VAL A 79 8.02 22.04 -11.74
C VAL A 79 8.06 20.61 -12.23
N TYR A 80 7.90 19.66 -11.30
CA TYR A 80 7.79 18.25 -11.59
C TYR A 80 6.58 17.66 -10.86
N TYR A 81 5.83 16.82 -11.54
CA TYR A 81 4.71 16.06 -11.02
C TYR A 81 5.05 14.57 -11.08
N PHE A 82 4.91 13.87 -9.96
CA PHE A 82 4.93 12.42 -9.86
C PHE A 82 3.50 11.95 -9.66
N ILE A 83 2.88 11.50 -10.73
CA ILE A 83 1.56 10.84 -10.68
C ILE A 83 1.82 9.37 -10.37
N GLY A 84 1.00 8.75 -9.50
CA GLY A 84 1.18 7.37 -9.05
C GLY A 84 1.60 6.42 -10.18
N GLY A 85 2.75 5.76 -10.01
CA GLY A 85 3.32 4.80 -10.97
C GLY A 85 4.16 5.40 -12.11
N MET A 86 4.43 6.72 -12.11
CA MET A 86 5.19 7.40 -13.17
C MET A 86 6.53 7.97 -12.74
N THR A 87 7.42 8.13 -13.73
CA THR A 87 8.50 9.12 -13.69
C THR A 87 7.93 10.52 -13.55
N ALA A 88 8.78 11.46 -13.11
CA ALA A 88 8.43 12.87 -13.07
C ALA A 88 8.06 13.41 -14.47
N VAL A 89 6.96 14.16 -14.55
CA VAL A 89 6.56 14.95 -15.73
C VAL A 89 6.56 16.44 -15.39
N THR A 90 6.76 17.33 -16.36
CA THR A 90 6.82 18.78 -16.10
C THR A 90 5.46 19.48 -16.15
N SER A 91 4.39 18.76 -16.54
CA SER A 91 3.03 19.26 -16.59
C SER A 91 2.02 18.15 -16.28
N LEU A 92 0.89 18.51 -15.67
CA LEU A 92 -0.25 17.59 -15.56
C LEU A 92 -0.84 17.26 -16.94
N PRO A 93 -1.47 16.08 -17.12
CA PRO A 93 -2.13 15.71 -18.36
C PRO A 93 -3.24 16.69 -18.73
N THR A 94 -3.27 17.12 -19.99
CA THR A 94 -4.33 18.00 -20.52
C THR A 94 -5.54 17.21 -21.03
N THR A 95 -5.37 15.91 -21.22
CA THR A 95 -6.36 14.93 -21.67
C THR A 95 -7.24 14.41 -20.53
N TYR A 96 -8.43 13.94 -20.87
CA TYR A 96 -9.43 13.40 -19.94
C TYR A 96 -9.19 11.92 -19.69
N ASP A 97 -8.21 11.64 -18.83
CA ASP A 97 -7.62 10.31 -18.67
C ASP A 97 -8.12 9.53 -17.45
N PHE A 98 -9.00 10.07 -16.62
CA PHE A 98 -9.43 9.39 -15.40
C PHE A 98 -10.91 8.98 -15.44
N ASN A 99 -11.25 7.89 -14.76
CA ASN A 99 -12.58 7.32 -14.64
C ASN A 99 -13.17 7.52 -13.24
N PRO A 100 -14.50 7.47 -13.11
CA PRO A 100 -15.11 7.16 -11.83
C PRO A 100 -14.53 5.87 -11.23
N GLY A 101 -14.27 5.88 -9.92
CA GLY A 101 -13.63 4.80 -9.17
C GLY A 101 -12.11 4.92 -9.06
N ASP A 102 -11.45 5.85 -9.75
CA ASP A 102 -9.99 5.97 -9.66
C ASP A 102 -9.52 6.73 -8.41
N SER A 103 -8.38 6.31 -7.87
CA SER A 103 -7.74 6.92 -6.71
C SER A 103 -6.36 7.52 -7.01
N ILE A 104 -6.25 8.78 -7.38
CA ILE A 104 -5.02 9.37 -7.94
C ILE A 104 -4.15 10.00 -6.84
N SER A 105 -2.93 9.51 -6.63
CA SER A 105 -1.89 10.23 -5.85
C SER A 105 -0.96 11.03 -6.75
N ILE A 106 -0.66 12.28 -6.36
CA ILE A 106 0.24 13.19 -7.07
C ILE A 106 1.20 13.83 -6.05
N ILE A 107 2.51 13.70 -6.26
CA ILE A 107 3.51 14.53 -5.59
C ILE A 107 3.94 15.61 -6.58
N MET A 108 3.77 16.87 -6.22
CA MET A 108 4.31 18.00 -6.99
C MET A 108 5.54 18.53 -6.28
N VAL A 109 6.62 18.79 -7.02
CA VAL A 109 7.83 19.40 -6.48
C VAL A 109 8.28 20.53 -7.40
N ILE A 110 8.93 21.51 -6.80
CA ILE A 110 9.73 22.51 -7.51
C ILE A 110 11.17 22.22 -7.14
N ALA A 111 12.01 21.97 -8.15
CA ALA A 111 13.36 21.47 -7.96
C ALA A 111 14.24 21.80 -9.16
N TYR A 112 15.55 21.67 -8.99
CA TYR A 112 16.50 21.73 -10.11
C TYR A 112 16.55 20.43 -10.90
N LEU A 113 16.41 19.28 -10.22
CA LEU A 113 16.41 17.95 -10.81
C LEU A 113 15.32 17.08 -10.17
N PRO A 114 14.73 16.12 -10.93
CA PRO A 114 13.67 15.26 -10.41
C PRO A 114 14.20 14.10 -9.53
N THR A 115 15.49 13.77 -9.58
CA THR A 115 16.04 12.48 -9.13
C THR A 115 16.45 12.39 -7.66
N SER A 116 16.16 13.37 -6.80
CA SER A 116 16.47 13.25 -5.37
C SER A 116 15.58 14.10 -4.46
N PRO A 117 14.93 13.50 -3.44
CA PRO A 117 14.09 14.23 -2.48
C PRO A 117 14.85 15.29 -1.68
N TYR A 118 16.18 15.18 -1.59
CA TYR A 118 17.07 16.13 -0.89
C TYR A 118 17.31 17.46 -1.65
N ASN A 119 16.94 17.54 -2.93
CA ASN A 119 17.16 18.73 -3.79
C ASN A 119 15.86 19.45 -4.18
N TRP A 120 14.74 19.13 -3.52
CA TRP A 120 13.46 19.77 -3.78
C TRP A 120 13.31 21.04 -2.95
N THR A 121 13.09 22.18 -3.61
CA THR A 121 13.00 23.50 -2.94
C THR A 121 11.61 23.74 -2.38
N ARG A 122 10.57 23.29 -3.08
CA ARG A 122 9.17 23.27 -2.62
C ARG A 122 8.49 21.97 -3.02
N LYS A 123 7.48 21.57 -2.26
CA LYS A 123 6.79 20.30 -2.48
C LYS A 123 5.35 20.33 -1.96
N ALA A 124 4.48 19.58 -2.64
CA ALA A 124 3.08 19.40 -2.34
C ALA A 124 2.66 17.96 -2.67
N PHE A 125 1.56 17.52 -2.07
CA PHE A 125 0.96 16.21 -2.34
C PHE A 125 -0.54 16.37 -2.51
N ALA A 126 -1.14 15.59 -3.42
CA ALA A 126 -2.58 15.42 -3.46
C ALA A 126 -2.96 13.95 -3.60
N HIS A 127 -4.07 13.59 -2.99
CA HIS A 127 -4.75 12.31 -3.19
C HIS A 127 -6.21 12.56 -3.55
N ILE A 128 -6.66 12.03 -4.67
CA ILE A 128 -7.94 12.35 -5.28
C ILE A 128 -8.72 11.06 -5.54
N LEU A 129 -9.89 10.91 -4.92
CA LEU A 129 -10.78 9.77 -5.10
C LEU A 129 -11.97 10.19 -5.96
N LEU A 130 -12.13 9.58 -7.13
CA LEU A 130 -13.17 9.90 -8.11
C LEU A 130 -14.43 9.05 -7.92
N GLY A 131 -15.07 9.09 -6.76
CA GLY A 131 -16.33 8.37 -6.52
C GLY A 131 -16.21 6.83 -6.65
N ALA A 132 -17.33 6.16 -6.89
CA ALA A 132 -17.39 4.70 -7.02
C ALA A 132 -17.10 4.25 -8.46
N ASP A 133 -16.61 3.02 -8.62
CA ASP A 133 -16.56 2.38 -9.94
C ASP A 133 -17.99 2.30 -10.50
N PRO A 134 -18.16 2.50 -11.83
CA PRO A 134 -19.44 2.23 -12.47
C PRO A 134 -19.85 0.78 -12.20
N PRO A 135 -21.15 0.51 -11.95
CA PRO A 135 -21.62 -0.86 -11.84
C PRO A 135 -21.26 -1.61 -13.12
N PRO A 136 -20.82 -2.88 -13.00
CA PRO A 136 -20.40 -3.64 -14.16
C PRO A 136 -21.58 -3.82 -15.10
N VAL A 137 -21.36 -3.59 -16.38
CA VAL A 137 -22.35 -3.86 -17.43
C VAL A 137 -22.45 -5.38 -17.55
N TYR A 138 -23.49 -5.97 -16.98
CA TYR A 138 -23.68 -7.41 -16.99
C TYR A 138 -23.76 -7.92 -18.43
N GLN A 139 -22.85 -8.83 -18.80
CA GLN A 139 -22.89 -9.58 -20.05
C GLN A 139 -22.89 -11.07 -19.70
N SER A 140 -23.93 -11.79 -20.11
CA SER A 140 -24.22 -13.16 -19.67
C SER A 140 -23.25 -14.24 -20.19
N THR A 141 -22.27 -13.88 -21.03
CA THR A 141 -21.39 -14.83 -21.74
C THR A 141 -19.94 -14.38 -21.88
N LEU A 142 -19.49 -13.37 -21.12
CA LEU A 142 -18.12 -12.86 -21.18
C LEU A 142 -17.48 -12.83 -19.78
N PRO A 143 -16.13 -12.88 -19.70
CA PRO A 143 -15.42 -12.71 -18.44
C PRO A 143 -15.90 -11.43 -17.75
N TYR A 144 -16.46 -11.57 -16.55
CA TYR A 144 -16.96 -10.47 -15.75
C TYR A 144 -15.80 -9.82 -15.00
N ARG A 145 -15.66 -8.50 -15.16
CA ARG A 145 -14.71 -7.70 -14.37
C ARG A 145 -15.27 -7.49 -12.97
N VAL A 146 -14.49 -7.86 -11.96
CA VAL A 146 -14.80 -7.54 -10.57
C VAL A 146 -14.49 -6.06 -10.32
N THR A 147 -15.46 -5.30 -9.82
CA THR A 147 -15.35 -3.87 -9.48
C THR A 147 -15.21 -3.67 -7.98
N ARG A 148 -14.70 -2.50 -7.55
CA ARG A 148 -14.66 -2.13 -6.13
C ARG A 148 -16.05 -2.30 -5.50
N PRO A 149 -16.15 -2.90 -4.30
CA PRO A 149 -17.44 -3.09 -3.68
C PRO A 149 -18.01 -1.77 -3.15
N ALA A 150 -19.33 -1.59 -3.25
CA ALA A 150 -19.98 -0.33 -2.91
C ALA A 150 -19.79 0.11 -1.44
N TRP A 151 -19.56 -0.82 -0.51
CA TRP A 151 -19.27 -0.49 0.90
C TRP A 151 -17.89 0.14 1.12
N LEU A 152 -16.96 0.03 0.13
CA LEU A 152 -15.70 0.77 0.11
C LEU A 152 -15.79 2.12 -0.60
N SER A 153 -16.95 2.49 -1.15
CA SER A 153 -17.12 3.76 -1.85
C SER A 153 -16.54 4.92 -1.04
N PRO A 154 -15.75 5.81 -1.65
CA PRO A 154 -15.02 6.85 -0.94
C PRO A 154 -15.98 7.96 -0.48
N THR A 155 -16.62 7.74 0.66
CA THR A 155 -17.48 8.73 1.34
C THR A 155 -16.83 9.30 2.60
N ASP A 156 -15.87 8.59 3.19
CA ASP A 156 -15.05 9.02 4.32
C ASP A 156 -13.58 8.83 3.92
N ILE A 157 -12.81 9.91 3.89
CA ILE A 157 -11.41 9.86 3.48
C ILE A 157 -10.44 9.62 4.65
N TRP A 158 -10.95 9.71 5.89
CA TRP A 158 -10.13 9.77 7.10
C TRP A 158 -10.06 8.46 7.86
N MET A 159 -11.11 7.65 7.82
CA MET A 159 -11.15 6.37 8.53
C MET A 159 -11.31 5.20 7.55
N ALA A 160 -10.66 4.09 7.88
CA ALA A 160 -10.81 2.84 7.13
C ALA A 160 -12.25 2.34 7.22
N ARG A 161 -12.97 2.22 6.11
CA ARG A 161 -14.37 1.75 6.09
C ARG A 161 -14.47 0.25 6.25
N GLY A 162 -13.53 -0.50 5.68
CA GLY A 162 -13.55 -1.97 5.68
C GLY A 162 -13.61 -2.55 7.09
N MET A 163 -12.96 -1.90 8.07
CA MET A 163 -13.04 -2.32 9.47
C MET A 163 -14.47 -2.33 10.03
N LYS A 164 -15.37 -1.47 9.51
CA LYS A 164 -16.76 -1.31 10.00
C LYS A 164 -17.81 -1.87 9.05
N ASP A 165 -17.61 -1.64 7.75
CA ASP A 165 -18.63 -1.86 6.73
C ASP A 165 -18.35 -3.11 5.89
N ALA A 166 -17.15 -3.70 5.97
CA ALA A 166 -16.88 -4.92 5.22
C ALA A 166 -17.77 -6.06 5.73
N PRO A 167 -18.38 -6.83 4.81
CA PRO A 167 -19.12 -8.03 5.17
C PRO A 167 -18.17 -9.10 5.71
N THR A 168 -18.74 -10.14 6.31
CA THR A 168 -18.03 -11.38 6.60
C THR A 168 -17.55 -12.00 5.28
N LEU A 169 -16.25 -12.17 5.11
CA LEU A 169 -15.66 -12.85 3.95
C LEU A 169 -14.90 -14.11 4.40
N SER A 170 -14.89 -15.11 3.53
CA SER A 170 -13.93 -16.22 3.60
C SER A 170 -12.89 -16.03 2.50
N LEU A 171 -11.62 -16.04 2.88
CA LEU A 171 -10.54 -15.97 1.90
C LEU A 171 -10.15 -17.40 1.49
N PRO A 172 -10.15 -17.72 0.18
CA PRO A 172 -9.67 -19.01 -0.32
C PRO A 172 -8.25 -19.32 0.14
N ASP A 173 -7.84 -20.59 0.05
CA ASP A 173 -6.46 -21.03 0.28
C ASP A 173 -5.95 -20.74 1.71
N ASN A 174 -6.89 -20.57 2.66
CA ASN A 174 -6.62 -20.16 4.04
C ASN A 174 -5.78 -18.86 4.14
N ARG A 175 -5.96 -17.92 3.20
CA ARG A 175 -5.17 -16.67 3.19
C ARG A 175 -5.29 -15.89 4.47
N ILE A 176 -4.16 -15.41 4.95
CA ILE A 176 -4.03 -14.64 6.18
C ILE A 176 -4.24 -13.16 5.86
N PHE A 177 -5.16 -12.52 6.58
CA PHE A 177 -5.32 -11.08 6.55
C PHE A 177 -5.38 -10.57 7.98
N THR A 178 -4.43 -9.70 8.33
CA THR A 178 -4.39 -9.06 9.66
C THR A 178 -4.37 -7.55 9.52
N ILE A 179 -4.89 -6.87 10.53
CA ILE A 179 -4.95 -5.40 10.55
C ILE A 179 -4.45 -4.83 11.88
N VAL A 180 -4.25 -3.50 11.92
CA VAL A 180 -4.26 -2.72 13.16
C VAL A 180 -5.60 -2.01 13.25
N ARG A 181 -6.25 -2.01 14.42
CA ARG A 181 -7.49 -1.24 14.59
C ARG A 181 -7.17 0.26 14.62
N LYS A 182 -7.72 1.01 13.66
CA LYS A 182 -7.61 2.47 13.59
C LYS A 182 -8.93 3.21 13.82
N ARG A 183 -9.99 2.46 14.17
CA ARG A 183 -11.31 2.99 14.46
C ARG A 183 -11.68 2.80 15.92
N THR A 184 -12.29 3.81 16.49
CA THR A 184 -12.75 3.87 17.88
C THR A 184 -14.25 3.56 18.01
N ASP A 185 -15.02 3.71 16.92
CA ASP A 185 -16.45 3.39 16.83
C ASP A 185 -16.72 1.89 16.59
N ILE A 186 -15.69 1.05 16.66
CA ILE A 186 -15.77 -0.40 16.54
C ILE A 186 -14.75 -1.10 17.45
N THR A 187 -15.08 -2.30 17.93
CA THR A 187 -14.17 -3.09 18.77
C THR A 187 -13.33 -4.03 17.91
N SER A 188 -12.06 -4.24 18.28
CA SER A 188 -11.19 -5.21 17.62
C SER A 188 -11.82 -6.61 17.60
N ASP A 189 -12.52 -6.98 18.68
CA ASP A 189 -13.23 -8.26 18.79
C ASP A 189 -14.30 -8.39 17.70
N SER A 190 -15.10 -7.35 17.47
CA SER A 190 -16.12 -7.39 16.41
C SER A 190 -15.54 -7.51 15.01
N ILE A 191 -14.33 -6.99 14.76
CA ILE A 191 -13.66 -7.13 13.47
C ILE A 191 -13.30 -8.60 13.23
N VAL A 192 -12.69 -9.24 14.22
CA VAL A 192 -12.20 -10.64 14.13
C VAL A 192 -13.34 -11.64 14.20
N THR A 193 -14.23 -11.51 15.19
CA THR A 193 -15.34 -12.44 15.41
C THR A 193 -16.32 -12.47 14.24
N LEU A 194 -16.56 -11.32 13.59
CA LEU A 194 -17.38 -11.24 12.37
C LEU A 194 -16.58 -11.56 11.09
N ARG A 195 -15.26 -11.77 11.17
CA ARG A 195 -14.34 -11.89 10.02
C ARG A 195 -14.59 -10.83 8.95
N ARG A 196 -14.66 -9.56 9.37
CA ARG A 196 -14.90 -8.44 8.45
C ARG A 196 -13.81 -8.40 7.40
N GLY A 197 -14.18 -8.48 6.13
CA GLY A 197 -13.22 -8.54 5.03
C GLY A 197 -12.29 -9.77 5.05
N GLY A 198 -12.58 -10.78 5.86
CA GLY A 198 -11.71 -11.95 6.05
C GLY A 198 -10.59 -11.77 7.08
N VAL A 199 -10.61 -10.71 7.89
CA VAL A 199 -9.61 -10.49 8.95
C VAL A 199 -9.60 -11.65 9.95
N GLN A 200 -8.43 -12.26 10.14
CA GLN A 200 -8.22 -13.38 11.06
C GLN A 200 -7.68 -12.95 12.42
N ALA A 201 -6.90 -11.86 12.46
CA ALA A 201 -6.30 -11.36 13.68
C ALA A 201 -6.09 -9.83 13.62
N VAL A 202 -6.06 -9.20 14.79
CA VAL A 202 -5.78 -7.76 14.94
C VAL A 202 -4.59 -7.56 15.86
N MET A 203 -3.75 -6.58 15.55
CA MET A 203 -2.68 -6.14 16.45
C MET A 203 -3.27 -5.31 17.60
N ASP A 204 -3.88 -5.98 18.58
CA ASP A 204 -4.47 -5.37 19.77
C ASP A 204 -4.21 -6.27 20.99
N ASN A 205 -3.48 -5.73 21.97
CA ASN A 205 -3.12 -6.45 23.19
C ASN A 205 -4.32 -6.74 24.11
N ASN A 206 -5.48 -6.09 23.87
CA ASN A 206 -6.69 -6.32 24.64
C ASN A 206 -7.51 -7.52 24.13
N LEU A 207 -7.11 -8.16 23.02
CA LEU A 207 -7.78 -9.35 22.50
C LEU A 207 -7.23 -10.65 23.11
N PRO A 208 -8.05 -11.71 23.15
CA PRO A 208 -7.57 -13.07 23.42
C PRO A 208 -6.42 -13.46 22.47
N ASN A 209 -5.51 -14.29 22.97
CA ASN A 209 -4.36 -14.78 22.21
C ASN A 209 -4.74 -15.47 20.88
N THR A 210 -5.92 -16.09 20.83
CA THR A 210 -6.48 -16.75 19.63
C THR A 210 -6.92 -15.79 18.52
N GLN A 211 -6.96 -14.48 18.76
CA GLN A 211 -7.47 -13.46 17.84
C GLN A 211 -6.46 -12.34 17.55
N ARG A 212 -5.24 -12.47 18.06
CA ARG A 212 -4.24 -11.39 18.00
C ARG A 212 -3.04 -11.80 17.15
N ILE A 213 -2.45 -10.79 16.51
CA ILE A 213 -1.08 -10.86 16.03
C ILE A 213 -0.18 -10.13 17.04
N SER A 214 0.84 -10.82 17.53
CA SER A 214 1.85 -10.25 18.42
C SER A 214 3.03 -9.76 17.59
N TRP A 215 3.23 -8.44 17.63
CA TRP A 215 4.39 -7.74 17.08
C TRP A 215 5.39 -7.47 18.20
N THR A 216 6.57 -8.08 18.15
CA THR A 216 7.57 -7.94 19.21
C THR A 216 8.68 -7.00 18.80
N HIS A 217 8.98 -6.01 19.63
CA HIS A 217 10.06 -5.06 19.40
C HIS A 217 11.31 -5.46 20.18
N SER A 218 12.50 -4.98 19.77
CA SER A 218 13.73 -5.28 20.52
C SER A 218 13.69 -4.83 21.98
N GLN A 219 13.00 -3.74 22.30
CA GLN A 219 12.81 -3.31 23.69
C GLN A 219 12.12 -4.37 24.57
N ASP A 220 11.33 -5.27 23.98
CA ASP A 220 10.64 -6.33 24.71
C ASP A 220 11.61 -7.43 25.20
N LEU A 221 12.87 -7.39 24.75
CA LEU A 221 13.97 -8.20 25.28
C LEU A 221 14.45 -7.72 26.66
N GLN A 222 14.08 -6.51 27.07
CA GLN A 222 14.47 -5.97 28.37
C GLN A 222 13.84 -6.80 29.49
N THR A 223 14.68 -7.41 30.33
CA THR A 223 14.23 -8.10 31.56
C THR A 223 14.89 -7.50 32.79
N PRO A 224 14.22 -7.50 33.96
CA PRO A 224 14.81 -7.00 35.19
C PRO A 224 16.13 -7.69 35.53
N GLY A 225 17.18 -6.90 35.76
CA GLY A 225 18.53 -7.39 36.09
C GLY A 225 19.41 -7.76 34.89
N ALA A 226 18.88 -7.73 33.67
CA ALA A 226 19.66 -7.89 32.45
C ALA A 226 20.53 -6.64 32.14
N PRO A 227 21.62 -6.77 31.36
CA PRO A 227 22.34 -5.64 30.81
C PRO A 227 21.42 -4.64 30.11
N GLY A 228 21.69 -3.34 30.26
CA GLY A 228 20.91 -2.26 29.66
C GLY A 228 21.01 -2.18 28.12
N PRO A 229 20.17 -1.35 27.47
CA PRO A 229 20.28 -1.08 26.04
C PRO A 229 21.64 -0.45 25.71
N TYR A 230 22.14 -0.67 24.49
CA TYR A 230 23.44 -0.14 23.99
C TYR A 230 24.70 -0.58 24.75
N THR A 231 24.64 -1.68 25.51
CA THR A 231 25.80 -2.23 26.24
C THR A 231 26.80 -3.02 25.38
N GLY A 232 26.49 -3.23 24.09
CA GLY A 232 27.38 -3.89 23.12
C GLY A 232 28.40 -2.92 22.49
N SER A 233 29.59 -3.41 22.12
CA SER A 233 30.68 -2.60 21.53
C SER A 233 30.35 -1.99 20.17
N ASP A 234 29.30 -2.49 19.52
CA ASP A 234 28.78 -2.10 18.21
C ASP A 234 27.39 -1.45 18.29
N GLY A 235 26.89 -1.17 19.50
CA GLY A 235 25.56 -0.58 19.72
C GLY A 235 24.41 -1.58 19.78
N TYR A 236 24.65 -2.89 19.61
CA TYR A 236 23.62 -3.93 19.66
C TYR A 236 23.50 -4.56 21.06
N GLY A 237 22.69 -3.93 21.93
CA GLY A 237 22.53 -4.36 23.33
C GLY A 237 22.01 -5.79 23.52
N GLY A 238 21.25 -6.34 22.56
CA GLY A 238 20.72 -7.70 22.62
C GLY A 238 21.79 -8.79 22.64
N GLN A 239 23.00 -8.52 22.13
CA GLN A 239 24.11 -9.49 22.13
C GLN A 239 24.66 -9.77 23.54
N SER A 240 24.50 -8.82 24.46
CA SER A 240 24.99 -8.94 25.83
C SER A 240 24.07 -9.77 26.72
N LEU A 241 22.89 -10.16 26.23
CA LEU A 241 21.94 -10.96 26.98
C LEU A 241 22.41 -12.41 27.12
N SER A 242 22.26 -12.96 28.32
CA SER A 242 22.47 -14.39 28.57
C SER A 242 21.31 -15.23 28.04
N ASN A 243 21.51 -16.54 27.89
CA ASN A 243 20.41 -17.44 27.50
C ASN A 243 19.24 -17.38 28.50
N ASP A 244 19.51 -17.21 29.79
CA ASP A 244 18.47 -17.07 30.80
C ASP A 244 17.69 -15.75 30.64
N ASP A 245 18.35 -14.65 30.24
CA ASP A 245 17.67 -13.39 29.89
C ASP A 245 16.72 -13.60 28.70
N ILE A 246 17.19 -14.30 27.65
CA ILE A 246 16.39 -14.60 26.46
C ILE A 246 15.18 -15.48 26.79
N VAL A 247 15.35 -16.52 27.61
CA VAL A 247 14.23 -17.37 28.07
C VAL A 247 13.25 -16.57 28.93
N ARG A 248 13.73 -15.71 29.84
CA ARG A 248 12.86 -14.82 30.63
C ARG A 248 12.06 -13.87 29.73
N ALA A 249 12.71 -13.24 28.75
CA ALA A 249 12.05 -12.36 27.79
C ALA A 249 11.01 -13.12 26.96
N SER A 250 11.35 -14.32 26.47
CA SER A 250 10.39 -15.17 25.73
C SER A 250 9.17 -15.52 26.58
N ASN A 251 9.37 -15.74 27.88
CA ASN A 251 8.31 -16.06 28.81
C ASN A 251 7.39 -14.89 29.13
N SER A 252 7.86 -13.64 29.08
CA SER A 252 7.02 -12.45 29.32
C SER A 252 6.00 -12.21 28.20
N ILE A 253 6.30 -12.62 26.96
CA ILE A 253 5.43 -12.40 25.80
C ILE A 253 4.50 -13.60 25.58
N PRO A 254 3.16 -13.46 25.68
CA PRO A 254 2.27 -14.62 25.57
C PRO A 254 2.25 -15.20 24.14
N CYS A 255 1.93 -16.48 23.99
CA CYS A 255 1.64 -17.08 22.67
C CYS A 255 0.46 -16.36 22.00
N ALA A 256 0.45 -16.27 20.68
CA ALA A 256 -0.57 -15.58 19.88
C ALA A 256 -0.96 -16.45 18.67
N LEU A 257 -2.00 -16.07 17.93
CA LEU A 257 -2.36 -16.77 16.71
C LEU A 257 -1.28 -16.60 15.63
N PHE A 258 -0.70 -15.40 15.56
CA PHE A 258 0.40 -15.05 14.68
C PHE A 258 1.44 -14.19 15.42
N GLU A 259 2.71 -14.32 15.03
CA GLU A 259 3.82 -13.50 15.52
C GLU A 259 4.60 -12.86 14.37
N ALA A 260 5.12 -11.66 14.63
CA ALA A 260 6.08 -10.95 13.81
C ALA A 260 6.97 -10.13 14.75
N ASN A 261 8.18 -9.75 14.32
CA ASN A 261 9.08 -9.04 15.22
C ASN A 261 10.05 -8.06 14.54
N GLU A 262 10.68 -7.20 15.34
CA GLU A 262 11.62 -6.14 14.95
C GLU A 262 12.95 -6.27 15.72
N PHE A 263 13.40 -7.48 16.05
CA PHE A 263 14.57 -7.61 16.93
C PHE A 263 15.86 -7.02 16.39
N GLN A 264 16.00 -6.93 15.08
CA GLN A 264 17.18 -6.36 14.44
C GLN A 264 17.20 -4.82 14.49
N GLU A 265 16.12 -4.17 14.92
CA GLU A 265 15.97 -2.71 15.02
C GLU A 265 15.60 -2.28 16.45
N GLY A 266 15.80 -1.00 16.81
CA GLY A 266 15.39 -0.43 18.10
C GLY A 266 16.44 -0.53 19.23
N SER A 267 16.04 -0.20 20.46
CA SER A 267 16.96 0.09 21.58
C SER A 267 17.84 -1.08 22.05
N TYR A 268 17.39 -2.32 21.82
CA TYR A 268 18.12 -3.55 22.16
C TYR A 268 18.55 -4.33 20.92
N GLY A 269 18.58 -3.68 19.74
CA GLY A 269 18.82 -4.31 18.45
C GLY A 269 19.77 -5.52 18.51
N MET A 270 19.39 -6.61 17.85
CA MET A 270 20.05 -7.91 17.93
C MET A 270 20.34 -8.40 16.52
N PRO A 271 21.61 -8.46 16.08
CA PRO A 271 21.94 -8.83 14.72
C PRO A 271 21.66 -10.31 14.45
N GLY A 272 21.35 -10.62 13.20
CA GLY A 272 20.92 -11.96 12.78
C GLY A 272 22.01 -13.03 12.82
N TYR A 273 23.27 -12.64 13.02
CA TYR A 273 24.41 -13.55 13.22
C TYR A 273 24.68 -13.88 14.69
N SER A 274 24.03 -13.19 15.64
CA SER A 274 24.25 -13.43 17.07
C SER A 274 23.62 -14.75 17.52
N PRO A 275 24.27 -15.53 18.42
CA PRO A 275 23.66 -16.73 18.99
C PRO A 275 22.33 -16.46 19.71
N GLN A 276 22.22 -15.31 20.38
CA GLN A 276 21.03 -14.86 21.11
C GLN A 276 19.80 -14.75 20.19
N TYR A 277 20.01 -14.33 18.93
CA TYR A 277 18.94 -14.23 17.94
C TYR A 277 18.28 -15.58 17.67
N PHE A 278 19.08 -16.64 17.50
CA PHE A 278 18.55 -18.00 17.32
C PHE A 278 18.00 -18.58 18.63
N GLN A 279 18.63 -18.30 19.77
CA GLN A 279 18.14 -18.73 21.09
C GLN A 279 16.73 -18.21 21.37
N TRP A 280 16.41 -16.97 20.96
CA TRP A 280 15.06 -16.43 21.08
C TRP A 280 14.02 -17.30 20.38
N TYR A 281 14.22 -17.60 19.09
CA TYR A 281 13.25 -18.39 18.32
C TYR A 281 13.15 -19.82 18.82
N ALA A 282 14.25 -20.43 19.26
CA ALA A 282 14.22 -21.74 19.91
C ALA A 282 13.37 -21.72 21.19
N ALA A 283 13.56 -20.70 22.04
CA ALA A 283 12.79 -20.52 23.27
C ALA A 283 11.30 -20.27 22.97
N ARG A 284 10.97 -19.47 21.95
CA ARG A 284 9.58 -19.27 21.48
C ARG A 284 8.96 -20.60 21.03
N LEU A 285 9.62 -21.32 20.14
CA LEU A 285 9.12 -22.61 19.64
C LEU A 285 8.88 -23.61 20.79
N GLN A 286 9.78 -23.68 21.77
CA GLN A 286 9.59 -24.52 22.95
C GLN A 286 8.37 -24.08 23.77
N LYS A 287 8.19 -22.78 23.96
CA LYS A 287 7.04 -22.24 24.69
C LYS A 287 5.71 -22.59 24.02
N TYR A 288 5.64 -22.53 22.69
CA TYR A 288 4.45 -22.96 21.93
C TYR A 288 4.15 -24.46 22.07
N ARG A 289 5.16 -25.29 22.28
CA ARG A 289 5.01 -26.74 22.51
C ARG A 289 4.62 -27.10 23.94
N SER A 290 4.80 -26.18 24.90
CA SER A 290 4.52 -26.44 26.31
C SER A 290 3.03 -26.23 26.64
N PRO A 291 2.31 -27.24 27.17
CA PRO A 291 0.92 -27.08 27.60
C PRO A 291 0.73 -26.03 28.71
N ASP A 292 1.75 -25.83 29.55
CA ASP A 292 1.70 -24.87 30.67
C ASP A 292 1.69 -23.42 30.18
N PHE A 293 2.38 -23.14 29.06
CA PHE A 293 2.51 -21.79 28.50
C PHE A 293 1.60 -21.55 27.28
N ASN A 294 1.09 -22.61 26.67
CA ASN A 294 0.15 -22.57 25.54
C ASN A 294 -1.06 -23.50 25.80
N PRO A 295 -1.86 -23.24 26.84
CA PRO A 295 -2.98 -24.12 27.21
C PRO A 295 -4.08 -24.19 26.14
N ALA A 296 -4.13 -23.21 25.23
CA ALA A 296 -5.06 -23.17 24.11
C ALA A 296 -4.59 -23.97 22.88
N GLY A 297 -3.38 -24.53 22.90
CA GLY A 297 -2.84 -25.32 21.78
C GLY A 297 -2.63 -24.53 20.49
N LEU A 298 -2.28 -23.23 20.59
CA LEU A 298 -2.04 -22.38 19.43
C LEU A 298 -0.88 -22.92 18.58
N PRO A 299 -0.97 -22.92 17.25
CA PRO A 299 0.15 -23.31 16.39
C PRO A 299 1.25 -22.23 16.44
N PHE A 300 2.52 -22.64 16.41
CA PHE A 300 3.61 -21.68 16.23
C PHE A 300 3.59 -21.14 14.80
N ARG A 301 3.21 -19.88 14.64
CA ARG A 301 3.17 -19.17 13.35
C ARG A 301 3.85 -17.81 13.50
N ASP A 302 5.16 -17.80 13.32
CA ASP A 302 6.01 -16.61 13.31
C ASP A 302 6.37 -16.29 11.86
N PHE A 303 6.24 -15.03 11.45
CA PHE A 303 6.60 -14.58 10.11
C PHE A 303 8.02 -13.99 10.03
N GLY A 304 8.76 -13.98 11.13
CA GLY A 304 10.16 -13.55 11.19
C GLY A 304 10.33 -12.04 11.40
N THR A 305 11.54 -11.54 11.07
CA THR A 305 11.91 -10.13 11.29
C THR A 305 11.45 -9.17 10.20
N TYR A 306 10.88 -8.07 10.64
CA TYR A 306 10.87 -6.78 9.97
C TYR A 306 12.30 -6.21 9.93
N GLY A 307 12.72 -5.77 8.73
CA GLY A 307 13.77 -4.78 8.54
C GLY A 307 15.23 -5.21 8.68
N GLY A 308 15.52 -6.43 9.14
CA GLY A 308 16.91 -6.88 9.19
C GLY A 308 17.36 -7.76 8.02
N ASP A 309 18.68 -8.00 7.99
CA ASP A 309 19.42 -8.67 6.91
C ASP A 309 19.14 -10.18 6.77
N ALA A 310 18.24 -10.72 7.61
CA ALA A 310 17.88 -12.12 7.56
C ALA A 310 17.03 -12.43 6.33
N ASN A 311 16.04 -11.59 5.99
CA ASN A 311 15.13 -11.83 4.87
C ASN A 311 15.58 -11.13 3.58
N TYR A 312 14.97 -11.53 2.45
CA TYR A 312 15.18 -10.87 1.16
C TYR A 312 14.46 -9.50 1.14
N ASN A 313 15.05 -8.53 1.83
CA ASN A 313 14.55 -7.17 2.01
C ASN A 313 15.27 -6.16 1.07
N GLY A 314 14.66 -4.98 0.91
CA GLY A 314 15.25 -3.86 0.18
C GLY A 314 15.02 -3.86 -1.34
N ASP A 315 15.92 -3.21 -2.08
CA ASP A 315 15.94 -3.14 -3.54
C ASP A 315 17.10 -3.99 -4.10
N PRO A 316 16.93 -5.32 -4.30
CA PRO A 316 17.91 -6.24 -4.88
C PRO A 316 18.57 -5.78 -6.17
N TRP A 317 17.91 -4.94 -6.98
CA TRP A 317 18.53 -4.43 -8.20
C TRP A 317 19.72 -3.53 -7.89
N ASN A 318 19.68 -2.79 -6.77
CA ASN A 318 20.71 -1.81 -6.39
C ASN A 318 21.58 -2.26 -5.21
N TYR A 319 21.02 -2.94 -4.20
CA TYR A 319 21.70 -3.20 -2.92
C TYR A 319 22.23 -4.63 -2.73
N GLN A 320 21.82 -5.59 -3.57
CA GLN A 320 22.25 -6.99 -3.43
C GLN A 320 23.27 -7.45 -4.49
N VAL A 321 23.89 -6.50 -5.21
CA VAL A 321 25.00 -6.77 -6.13
C VAL A 321 26.32 -6.43 -5.43
N PRO A 322 27.28 -7.36 -5.30
CA PRO A 322 28.60 -7.06 -4.75
C PRO A 322 29.24 -5.87 -5.47
N GLY A 323 29.56 -4.80 -4.72
CA GLY A 323 30.13 -3.55 -5.26
C GLY A 323 29.11 -2.49 -5.72
N GLY A 324 27.81 -2.78 -5.67
CA GLY A 324 26.74 -1.90 -6.19
C GLY A 324 26.77 -1.85 -7.72
N GLY A 325 25.71 -2.33 -8.37
CA GLY A 325 25.71 -2.43 -9.84
C GLY A 325 24.38 -2.04 -10.45
N ASN A 326 24.43 -1.26 -11.53
CA ASN A 326 23.28 -0.96 -12.40
C ASN A 326 22.92 -2.17 -13.29
N LYS A 327 22.79 -3.36 -12.68
CA LYS A 327 22.47 -4.58 -13.41
C LYS A 327 20.99 -4.59 -13.76
N MET A 328 20.68 -4.91 -15.01
CA MET A 328 19.29 -5.08 -15.44
C MET A 328 18.65 -6.29 -14.74
N PRO A 329 17.33 -6.27 -14.48
CA PRO A 329 16.67 -7.37 -13.76
C PRO A 329 16.85 -8.75 -14.41
N ASN A 330 17.02 -8.84 -15.73
CA ASN A 330 17.23 -10.09 -16.45
C ASN A 330 18.71 -10.50 -16.59
N ASP A 331 19.63 -9.83 -15.88
CA ASP A 331 21.02 -10.28 -15.76
C ASP A 331 21.08 -11.71 -15.18
N THR A 332 22.07 -12.49 -15.61
CA THR A 332 22.26 -13.89 -15.19
C THR A 332 22.35 -14.01 -13.67
N LEU A 333 22.90 -12.99 -12.98
CA LEU A 333 22.97 -12.95 -11.52
C LEU A 333 21.59 -13.11 -10.86
N PHE A 334 20.56 -12.43 -11.37
CA PHE A 334 19.21 -12.52 -10.81
C PHE A 334 18.49 -13.78 -11.27
N LYS A 335 18.69 -14.21 -12.53
CA LYS A 335 18.12 -15.47 -13.03
C LYS A 335 18.57 -16.68 -12.23
N GLN A 336 19.85 -16.74 -11.82
CA GLN A 336 20.37 -17.83 -11.00
C GLN A 336 19.65 -17.95 -9.65
N LYS A 337 19.12 -16.85 -9.10
CA LYS A 337 18.41 -16.83 -7.81
C LYS A 337 17.03 -17.49 -7.85
N ILE A 338 16.38 -17.63 -9.02
CA ILE A 338 15.02 -18.20 -9.13
C ILE A 338 14.97 -19.51 -9.91
N THR A 339 15.99 -19.77 -10.74
CA THR A 339 16.05 -20.99 -11.56
C THR A 339 16.38 -22.25 -10.76
N SER A 340 16.96 -22.13 -9.55
CA SER A 340 17.29 -23.27 -8.68
C SER A 340 17.07 -22.98 -7.19
N VAL A 341 16.82 -24.03 -6.41
CA VAL A 341 16.65 -23.92 -4.95
C VAL A 341 17.95 -23.45 -4.29
N ASP A 342 19.09 -24.00 -4.68
CA ASP A 342 20.39 -23.60 -4.13
C ASP A 342 20.72 -22.14 -4.44
N GLY A 343 20.43 -21.69 -5.67
CA GLY A 343 20.59 -20.28 -6.06
C GLY A 343 19.69 -19.34 -5.25
N ALA A 344 18.44 -19.75 -4.98
CA ALA A 344 17.53 -19.00 -4.11
C ALA A 344 18.03 -18.94 -2.67
N ARG A 345 18.51 -20.06 -2.13
CA ARG A 345 19.01 -20.15 -0.74
C ARG A 345 20.25 -19.29 -0.51
N GLN A 346 21.11 -19.12 -1.52
CA GLN A 346 22.30 -18.25 -1.48
C GLN A 346 21.99 -16.74 -1.38
N THR A 347 20.73 -16.33 -1.43
CA THR A 347 20.38 -14.91 -1.54
C THR A 347 20.34 -14.13 -0.24
N CYS A 348 20.09 -14.78 0.89
CA CYS A 348 19.96 -14.11 2.18
C CYS A 348 20.28 -15.03 3.36
N ASN A 349 20.53 -14.43 4.51
CA ASN A 349 20.92 -15.15 5.72
C ASN A 349 19.77 -15.98 6.33
N TYR A 350 18.53 -15.83 5.86
CA TYR A 350 17.38 -16.63 6.29
C TYR A 350 17.66 -18.13 6.18
N PHE A 351 18.45 -18.53 5.18
CA PHE A 351 18.79 -19.94 4.88
C PHE A 351 20.11 -20.43 5.52
N PHE A 352 20.92 -19.58 6.19
CA PHE A 352 22.26 -19.90 6.71
C PHE A 352 22.48 -19.37 8.14
N PRO A 353 23.53 -19.77 8.90
CA PRO A 353 24.49 -20.87 8.70
C PRO A 353 24.22 -22.14 9.56
N ASN A 354 23.20 -22.16 10.42
CA ASN A 354 22.86 -23.31 11.29
C ASN A 354 21.53 -23.99 10.87
N ALA A 355 21.36 -24.28 9.57
CA ALA A 355 20.09 -24.60 8.91
C ALA A 355 19.08 -23.43 8.79
N GLY A 356 19.47 -22.22 9.21
CA GLY A 356 18.71 -20.98 9.01
C GLY A 356 17.48 -20.83 9.91
N LEU A 357 16.74 -19.74 9.71
CA LEU A 357 15.45 -19.48 10.35
C LEU A 357 14.35 -20.43 9.83
N GLU A 358 14.44 -20.82 8.55
CA GLU A 358 13.56 -21.78 7.90
C GLU A 358 13.46 -23.10 8.69
N ALA A 359 14.60 -23.72 9.02
CA ALA A 359 14.63 -25.00 9.73
C ALA A 359 14.11 -24.90 11.18
N MET A 360 14.08 -23.69 11.76
CA MET A 360 13.51 -23.43 13.09
C MET A 360 11.99 -23.21 13.04
N GLY A 361 11.39 -23.29 11.85
CA GLY A 361 9.96 -23.07 11.64
C GLY A 361 9.57 -21.58 11.60
N VAL A 362 10.55 -20.67 11.53
CA VAL A 362 10.32 -19.23 11.48
C VAL A 362 10.05 -18.83 10.03
N GLY A 363 8.97 -18.10 9.81
CA GLY A 363 8.58 -17.61 8.50
C GLY A 363 9.45 -16.46 7.99
N ALA A 364 9.17 -16.06 6.76
CA ALA A 364 9.80 -14.95 6.08
C ALA A 364 8.77 -13.86 5.72
N ILE A 365 9.21 -12.62 5.80
CA ILE A 365 8.43 -11.45 5.38
C ILE A 365 9.01 -10.88 4.09
N ILE A 366 8.14 -10.67 3.09
CA ILE A 366 8.42 -9.77 1.97
C ILE A 366 7.95 -8.39 2.36
N LYS A 367 8.89 -7.52 2.74
CA LYS A 367 8.62 -6.17 3.24
C LYS A 367 8.58 -5.14 2.12
N HIS A 368 7.60 -4.24 2.16
CA HIS A 368 7.51 -3.07 1.31
C HIS A 368 7.60 -1.76 2.11
N TYR A 369 8.47 -0.87 1.62
CA TYR A 369 8.48 0.55 1.93
C TYR A 369 8.16 1.31 0.66
N ALA A 370 7.24 2.25 0.77
CA ALA A 370 6.80 3.06 -0.33
C ALA A 370 7.65 4.34 -0.44
N ASP A 371 8.96 4.21 -0.26
CA ASP A 371 9.94 5.26 0.02
C ASP A 371 10.33 6.14 -1.18
N GLN A 372 10.00 5.74 -2.41
CA GLN A 372 10.26 6.52 -3.62
C GLN A 372 8.94 6.88 -4.31
N PRO A 373 8.72 8.12 -4.78
CA PRO A 373 7.52 8.52 -5.53
C PRO A 373 7.21 7.64 -6.76
N ASP A 374 8.25 6.95 -7.24
CA ASP A 374 8.25 6.05 -8.37
C ASP A 374 8.22 4.58 -7.90
N TYR A 375 7.04 3.96 -8.00
CA TYR A 375 6.80 2.63 -7.42
C TYR A 375 6.90 1.45 -8.41
N ALA A 376 7.23 1.67 -9.70
CA ALA A 376 7.28 0.59 -10.70
C ALA A 376 8.36 -0.45 -10.36
N SER A 377 9.58 0.02 -10.12
CA SER A 377 10.71 -0.81 -9.68
C SER A 377 10.39 -1.57 -8.40
N ARG A 378 9.72 -0.91 -7.45
CA ARG A 378 9.33 -1.50 -6.17
C ARG A 378 8.39 -2.69 -6.36
N TYR A 379 7.39 -2.61 -7.24
CA TYR A 379 6.52 -3.76 -7.48
C TYR A 379 7.28 -4.98 -7.99
N TYR A 380 8.02 -4.86 -9.11
CA TYR A 380 8.71 -6.00 -9.71
C TYR A 380 9.72 -6.62 -8.77
N ASN A 381 10.37 -5.77 -7.99
CA ASN A 381 11.30 -6.18 -6.98
C ASN A 381 10.66 -7.07 -5.90
N LYS A 382 9.49 -6.67 -5.38
CA LYS A 382 8.79 -7.43 -4.35
C LYS A 382 8.14 -8.69 -4.89
N ALA A 383 7.64 -8.66 -6.12
CA ALA A 383 7.18 -9.86 -6.81
C ALA A 383 8.33 -10.88 -6.98
N PHE A 384 9.50 -10.41 -7.43
CA PHE A 384 10.71 -11.25 -7.54
C PHE A 384 11.18 -11.77 -6.17
N ALA A 385 11.18 -10.94 -5.13
CA ALA A 385 11.53 -11.33 -3.78
C ALA A 385 10.63 -12.46 -3.26
N ALA A 386 9.31 -12.35 -3.47
CA ALA A 386 8.36 -13.39 -3.10
C ALA A 386 8.65 -14.72 -3.82
N GLU A 387 8.96 -14.67 -5.12
CA GLU A 387 9.24 -15.87 -5.89
C GLU A 387 10.58 -16.51 -5.54
N VAL A 388 11.62 -15.72 -5.25
CA VAL A 388 12.92 -16.22 -4.76
C VAL A 388 12.75 -16.88 -3.39
N MET A 389 12.07 -16.22 -2.45
CA MET A 389 11.85 -16.81 -1.12
C MET A 389 11.00 -18.09 -1.21
N ALA A 390 9.95 -18.09 -2.03
CA ALA A 390 9.14 -19.28 -2.28
C ALA A 390 9.97 -20.44 -2.88
N LYS A 391 10.83 -20.11 -3.85
CA LYS A 391 11.74 -21.08 -4.47
C LYS A 391 12.77 -21.64 -3.48
N GLY A 392 13.27 -20.81 -2.56
CA GLY A 392 14.25 -21.23 -1.55
C GLY A 392 13.66 -22.10 -0.45
N ILE A 393 12.44 -21.81 0.00
CA ILE A 393 11.71 -22.61 0.99
C ILE A 393 11.32 -23.98 0.38
N ASN A 394 10.80 -23.98 -0.86
CA ASN A 394 10.56 -25.19 -1.64
C ASN A 394 9.71 -26.27 -0.92
N ASP A 395 8.70 -25.84 -0.14
CA ASP A 395 7.81 -26.72 0.64
C ASP A 395 6.50 -27.06 -0.09
N THR A 396 6.21 -26.35 -1.18
CA THR A 396 4.91 -26.34 -1.86
C THR A 396 5.07 -26.46 -3.38
N PRO A 397 4.04 -26.94 -4.10
CA PRO A 397 4.05 -26.94 -5.56
C PRO A 397 4.25 -25.53 -6.14
N ALA A 398 4.91 -25.44 -7.30
CA ALA A 398 5.11 -24.17 -7.98
C ALA A 398 3.78 -23.41 -8.18
N GLY A 399 3.77 -22.12 -7.84
CA GLY A 399 2.58 -21.26 -7.90
C GLY A 399 1.64 -21.37 -6.70
N ILE A 400 1.93 -22.24 -5.73
CA ILE A 400 1.33 -22.24 -4.39
C ILE A 400 2.37 -21.65 -3.44
N PRO A 401 2.02 -20.64 -2.62
CA PRO A 401 2.98 -20.03 -1.71
C PRO A 401 3.23 -20.89 -0.46
N PRO A 402 4.48 -20.92 0.06
CA PRO A 402 4.82 -21.58 1.33
C PRO A 402 4.05 -21.03 2.52
N PHE A 403 3.62 -21.88 3.46
CA PHE A 403 2.81 -21.46 4.63
C PHE A 403 3.52 -20.47 5.58
N GLN A 404 4.81 -20.25 5.38
CA GLN A 404 5.72 -19.42 6.16
C GLN A 404 6.05 -18.08 5.50
N LEU A 405 5.58 -17.81 4.28
CA LEU A 405 5.94 -16.60 3.54
C LEU A 405 4.76 -15.62 3.50
N ILE A 406 4.94 -14.40 4.02
CA ILE A 406 3.88 -13.38 4.05
C ILE A 406 4.34 -12.03 3.51
N TYR A 407 3.41 -11.27 2.93
CA TYR A 407 3.66 -9.90 2.50
C TYR A 407 3.35 -8.92 3.63
N LEU A 408 4.25 -7.96 3.82
CA LEU A 408 4.10 -6.87 4.75
C LEU A 408 4.27 -5.54 4.03
N ASP A 409 3.24 -4.69 4.14
CA ASP A 409 3.22 -3.41 3.45
C ASP A 409 3.15 -2.25 4.45
N TRP A 410 4.04 -1.28 4.23
CA TRP A 410 3.93 0.03 4.84
C TRP A 410 3.51 1.05 3.78
N GLY A 411 2.24 1.44 3.82
CA GLY A 411 1.62 2.34 2.84
C GLY A 411 2.03 3.82 2.90
N LYS A 412 3.14 4.17 3.56
CA LYS A 412 3.64 5.54 3.76
C LYS A 412 4.95 5.77 3.01
N VAL A 413 5.14 7.00 2.50
CA VAL A 413 6.40 7.40 1.86
C VAL A 413 7.44 7.83 2.89
N GLU A 414 8.44 6.98 3.11
CA GLU A 414 9.51 7.19 4.11
C GLU A 414 10.78 7.88 3.57
N GLY A 415 11.11 7.72 2.29
CA GLY A 415 12.36 8.23 1.67
C GLY A 415 12.42 9.76 1.54
N LEU A 416 11.56 10.46 2.27
CA LEU A 416 11.57 11.90 2.45
C LEU A 416 12.47 12.32 3.63
N GLY A 417 13.49 11.55 4.00
CA GLY A 417 14.59 11.89 4.93
C GLY A 417 14.22 12.24 6.38
N ASN A 418 15.08 11.87 7.34
CA ASN A 418 14.88 12.15 8.77
C ASN A 418 15.60 13.41 9.28
N GLU A 419 16.49 14.02 8.49
CA GLU A 419 17.46 15.00 9.00
C GLU A 419 16.97 16.45 9.08
N ASN A 420 15.67 16.71 8.94
CA ASN A 420 15.17 18.06 9.10
C ASN A 420 13.71 18.04 9.53
N GLY A 421 13.39 18.73 10.63
CA GLY A 421 12.01 19.18 10.91
C GLY A 421 11.39 19.96 9.73
N ALA A 422 12.21 20.39 8.75
CA ALA A 422 11.79 20.96 7.48
C ALA A 422 11.20 19.97 6.45
N LEU A 423 11.37 18.66 6.60
CA LEU A 423 10.88 17.67 5.63
C LEU A 423 9.37 17.41 5.78
N HIS A 424 8.82 17.66 6.96
CA HIS A 424 7.39 17.72 7.26
C HIS A 424 6.84 19.16 7.29
N ASN A 425 7.70 20.19 7.29
CA ASN A 425 7.25 21.58 7.25
C ASN A 425 6.51 21.85 5.94
N GLY A 426 5.25 22.30 6.06
CA GLY A 426 4.42 22.70 4.92
C GLY A 426 3.48 21.61 4.40
N TYR A 427 3.67 20.34 4.76
CA TYR A 427 2.67 19.31 4.47
C TYR A 427 1.55 19.40 5.48
N PHE A 428 0.43 19.98 5.07
CA PHE A 428 -0.76 20.07 5.89
C PHE A 428 -1.96 19.52 5.13
N PHE A 429 -2.51 18.39 5.57
CA PHE A 429 -3.74 17.85 5.02
C PHE A 429 -4.93 18.71 5.43
N THR A 430 -5.73 19.14 4.46
CA THR A 430 -6.85 20.05 4.71
C THR A 430 -8.23 19.38 4.68
N ARG A 431 -9.13 19.84 5.56
CA ARG A 431 -10.58 19.59 5.48
C ARG A 431 -11.35 20.85 5.83
N SER A 432 -12.32 21.21 5.01
CA SER A 432 -13.30 22.26 5.31
C SER A 432 -14.38 21.72 6.26
N VAL A 433 -14.60 22.39 7.39
CA VAL A 433 -15.61 22.02 8.38
C VAL A 433 -16.59 23.17 8.57
N SER A 434 -17.64 23.20 7.75
CA SER A 434 -18.78 24.14 7.88
C SER A 434 -18.34 25.57 8.26
N ASN A 435 -18.92 26.13 9.31
CA ASN A 435 -18.61 27.45 9.86
C ASN A 435 -17.28 27.56 10.63
N LEU A 436 -16.53 26.47 10.80
CA LEU A 436 -15.28 26.41 11.57
C LEU A 436 -14.01 26.61 10.71
N GLY A 437 -14.16 26.75 9.38
CA GLY A 437 -13.05 27.00 8.46
C GLY A 437 -12.31 25.73 8.04
N THR A 438 -11.02 25.87 7.69
CA THR A 438 -10.18 24.78 7.17
C THR A 438 -9.20 24.29 8.24
N LEU A 439 -9.21 22.99 8.53
CA LEU A 439 -8.29 22.31 9.45
C LEU A 439 -7.04 21.81 8.73
N LYS A 440 -5.91 21.63 9.43
CA LYS A 440 -4.57 21.28 8.88
C LYS A 440 -3.85 20.22 9.77
N THR A 441 -3.09 19.27 9.20
CA THR A 441 -2.27 18.25 9.93
C THR A 441 -1.09 17.69 9.11
N ALA A 442 0.02 17.23 9.72
CA ALA A 442 1.35 17.15 9.08
C ALA A 442 2.14 15.80 9.08
N VAL A 443 1.53 14.67 8.70
CA VAL A 443 2.23 13.35 8.58
C VAL A 443 2.60 12.98 7.14
N HIS A 444 3.30 11.85 6.97
CA HIS A 444 3.74 11.30 5.68
C HIS A 444 2.61 11.19 4.65
N PRO A 445 2.88 11.51 3.36
CA PRO A 445 1.93 11.23 2.30
C PRO A 445 1.77 9.72 2.13
N GLN A 446 0.55 9.32 1.74
CA GLN A 446 0.23 7.96 1.34
C GLN A 446 0.63 7.70 -0.10
N VAL A 447 0.91 6.45 -0.39
CA VAL A 447 1.07 6.04 -1.79
C VAL A 447 -0.27 5.85 -2.47
N ASP A 448 -0.23 5.65 -3.79
CA ASP A 448 -1.44 5.47 -4.58
C ASP A 448 -2.22 4.24 -4.10
N TYR A 449 -3.49 4.44 -3.76
CA TYR A 449 -4.34 3.40 -3.19
C TYR A 449 -4.52 2.21 -4.15
N ASP A 450 -4.77 2.47 -5.45
CA ASP A 450 -4.99 1.36 -6.39
C ASP A 450 -3.68 0.58 -6.63
N TRP A 451 -2.54 1.27 -6.55
CA TRP A 451 -1.23 0.63 -6.55
C TRP A 451 -1.06 -0.29 -5.32
N GLN A 452 -1.42 0.17 -4.11
CA GLN A 452 -1.39 -0.68 -2.90
C GLN A 452 -2.31 -1.90 -3.05
N VAL A 453 -3.52 -1.72 -3.56
CA VAL A 453 -4.46 -2.82 -3.83
C VAL A 453 -3.81 -3.85 -4.77
N GLY A 454 -3.16 -3.39 -5.84
CA GLY A 454 -2.43 -4.26 -6.78
C GLY A 454 -1.26 -5.03 -6.13
N ASN A 455 -0.51 -4.39 -5.24
CA ASN A 455 0.59 -5.04 -4.51
C ASN A 455 0.07 -6.07 -3.51
N ILE A 456 -0.89 -5.69 -2.67
CA ILE A 456 -1.47 -6.59 -1.66
C ILE A 456 -2.13 -7.79 -2.35
N PHE A 457 -2.84 -7.58 -3.45
CA PHE A 457 -3.45 -8.66 -4.20
C PHE A 457 -2.40 -9.55 -4.89
N GLY A 458 -1.55 -8.96 -5.74
CA GLY A 458 -0.63 -9.70 -6.61
C GLY A 458 0.58 -10.30 -5.89
N ILE A 459 1.02 -9.70 -4.79
CA ILE A 459 2.14 -10.19 -3.99
C ILE A 459 1.58 -10.87 -2.74
N GLY A 460 0.80 -10.14 -1.94
CA GLY A 460 0.24 -10.65 -0.68
C GLY A 460 -0.61 -11.90 -0.86
N PHE A 461 -1.68 -11.83 -1.67
CA PHE A 461 -2.59 -12.97 -1.81
C PHE A 461 -2.27 -13.94 -2.94
N CYS A 462 -1.57 -13.53 -4.00
CA CYS A 462 -1.25 -14.45 -5.10
C CYS A 462 0.10 -15.16 -4.94
N ARG A 463 1.14 -14.47 -4.44
CA ARG A 463 2.53 -14.99 -4.34
C ARG A 463 2.97 -15.34 -2.93
N THR A 464 2.25 -14.89 -1.92
CA THR A 464 2.48 -15.21 -0.51
C THR A 464 1.19 -15.72 0.13
N ILE A 465 1.23 -16.08 1.41
CA ILE A 465 0.06 -16.64 2.12
C ILE A 465 -0.94 -15.59 2.56
N GLY A 466 -0.64 -14.31 2.37
CA GLY A 466 -1.48 -13.26 2.89
C GLY A 466 -0.77 -11.93 3.10
N TYR A 467 -1.42 -11.10 3.90
CA TYR A 467 -1.03 -9.72 4.14
C TYR A 467 -1.11 -9.37 5.63
N ILE A 468 -0.03 -8.76 6.12
CA ILE A 468 0.03 -8.07 7.41
C ILE A 468 0.26 -6.60 7.14
N ILE A 469 -0.63 -5.76 7.67
CA ILE A 469 -0.40 -4.31 7.67
C ILE A 469 0.68 -3.94 8.67
N PHE A 470 1.59 -3.06 8.26
CA PHE A 470 2.56 -2.46 9.16
C PHE A 470 2.15 -1.03 9.51
N ASP A 471 1.81 -0.81 10.78
CA ASP A 471 1.50 0.51 11.31
C ASP A 471 1.64 0.54 12.83
N THR A 472 1.66 1.74 13.41
CA THR A 472 1.74 1.93 14.86
C THR A 472 0.46 1.44 15.55
N ARG A 473 0.66 0.76 16.70
CA ARG A 473 -0.43 0.21 17.55
C ARG A 473 -1.27 1.27 18.26
N SER A 474 -0.69 2.45 18.54
CA SER A 474 -1.35 3.45 19.38
C SER A 474 -2.54 4.05 18.65
N GLN A 475 -3.73 3.60 19.03
CA GLN A 475 -5.01 4.22 18.65
C GLN A 475 -5.19 5.60 19.32
N TYR A 476 -4.51 5.84 20.45
CA TYR A 476 -4.73 7.00 21.33
C TYR A 476 -3.96 8.24 20.89
N ASP A 477 -2.89 8.08 20.13
CA ASP A 477 -2.05 9.21 19.69
C ASP A 477 -2.58 9.92 18.44
N GLN A 478 -3.56 9.35 17.73
CA GLN A 478 -3.85 9.76 16.35
C GLN A 478 -5.32 10.09 16.07
N TYR A 479 -6.31 9.46 16.73
CA TYR A 479 -7.72 9.56 16.33
C TYR A 479 -8.62 9.68 17.55
N GLY A 480 -9.52 10.67 17.58
CA GLY A 480 -10.58 10.63 18.57
C GLY A 480 -11.73 9.71 18.16
N THR A 481 -12.87 9.85 18.84
CA THR A 481 -14.03 8.97 18.70
C THR A 481 -15.00 9.38 17.60
N ASN A 482 -14.83 10.58 17.03
CA ASN A 482 -15.73 11.12 16.01
C ASN A 482 -14.91 11.68 14.83
N PRO A 483 -15.07 11.17 13.60
CA PRO A 483 -14.38 11.71 12.43
C PRO A 483 -14.75 13.16 12.10
N ASN A 484 -15.76 13.74 12.75
CA ASN A 484 -16.24 15.11 12.54
C ASN A 484 -15.73 16.12 13.58
N GLU A 485 -14.87 15.71 14.52
CA GLU A 485 -14.43 16.53 15.65
C GLU A 485 -12.89 16.63 15.73
N VAL A 486 -12.35 17.59 16.48
CA VAL A 486 -10.90 17.92 16.54
C VAL A 486 -10.33 17.69 17.95
N LYS A 487 -9.03 17.44 18.10
CA LYS A 487 -8.40 17.23 19.43
C LYS A 487 -8.30 18.56 20.15
N ALA A 488 -8.80 18.61 21.38
CA ALA A 488 -8.37 19.63 22.31
C ALA A 488 -6.90 19.38 22.70
N ARG A 489 -6.16 20.48 22.91
CA ARG A 489 -4.78 20.46 23.41
C ARG A 489 -4.72 19.71 24.75
N ASP A 490 -3.78 18.77 24.90
CA ASP A 490 -3.30 18.41 26.24
C ASP A 490 -2.53 19.61 26.79
N PRO A 491 -2.98 20.26 27.87
CA PRO A 491 -2.32 21.43 28.42
C PRO A 491 -0.87 21.16 28.87
N ASN A 492 -0.51 19.90 29.11
CA ASN A 492 0.79 19.46 29.62
C ASN A 492 1.75 18.93 28.54
N ALA A 493 1.31 18.79 27.28
CA ALA A 493 2.16 18.34 26.19
C ALA A 493 2.89 19.51 25.50
N ASN A 494 4.13 19.28 25.04
CA ASN A 494 4.87 20.24 24.21
C ASN A 494 4.07 20.57 22.92
N PRO A 495 4.11 21.81 22.41
CA PRO A 495 3.46 22.15 21.15
C PRO A 495 3.94 21.26 20.02
N SER A 496 3.01 20.51 19.44
CA SER A 496 3.28 19.60 18.32
C SER A 496 2.57 20.11 17.07
N THR A 497 3.04 19.72 15.88
CA THR A 497 2.42 19.99 14.56
C THR A 497 1.01 19.40 14.37
N TRP A 498 0.45 18.71 15.38
CA TRP A 498 -0.84 18.01 15.38
C TRP A 498 -2.04 18.89 15.77
N GLN A 499 -1.94 20.21 15.60
CA GLN A 499 -2.89 21.18 16.19
C GLN A 499 -3.73 21.89 15.13
N TRP A 500 -4.95 22.26 15.52
CA TRP A 500 -5.78 23.20 14.78
C TRP A 500 -5.01 24.50 14.48
N GLN A 501 -4.89 24.84 13.20
CA GLN A 501 -4.21 26.05 12.71
C GLN A 501 -5.17 26.83 11.81
N PRO A 502 -5.84 27.88 12.33
CA PRO A 502 -6.80 28.62 11.55
C PRO A 502 -6.11 29.44 10.47
N THR A 503 -6.80 29.66 9.37
CA THR A 503 -6.40 30.62 8.33
C THR A 503 -6.58 32.09 8.77
N SER A 504 -7.25 32.33 9.90
CA SER A 504 -7.56 33.66 10.42
C SER A 504 -7.24 33.73 11.91
N ALA A 505 -6.45 34.75 12.29
CA ALA A 505 -6.11 35.00 13.69
C ALA A 505 -7.38 35.21 14.54
N GLY A 506 -7.42 34.61 15.73
CA GLY A 506 -8.55 34.76 16.68
C GLY A 506 -9.71 33.78 16.48
N THR A 507 -9.61 32.85 15.53
CA THR A 507 -10.59 31.77 15.42
C THR A 507 -10.54 30.89 16.70
N PRO A 508 -11.65 30.36 17.24
CA PRO A 508 -11.59 29.46 18.40
C PRO A 508 -11.24 28.02 18.00
N ALA A 509 -10.51 27.29 18.83
CA ALA A 509 -10.34 25.84 18.66
C ALA A 509 -11.69 25.12 18.90
N PRO A 510 -11.98 24.00 18.20
CA PRO A 510 -13.21 23.24 18.41
C PRO A 510 -13.32 22.71 19.85
N ILE A 511 -14.53 22.76 20.41
CA ILE A 511 -14.77 22.65 21.87
C ILE A 511 -14.85 21.17 22.33
N THR A 512 -14.88 20.19 21.43
CA THR A 512 -14.94 18.77 21.81
C THR A 512 -13.53 18.16 21.89
N SER A 513 -13.32 17.23 22.82
CA SER A 513 -12.00 16.71 23.22
C SER A 513 -11.44 15.61 22.31
N ALA A 514 -12.01 15.38 21.14
CA ALA A 514 -11.93 14.10 20.44
C ALA A 514 -11.35 14.15 19.00
N GLY A 515 -10.20 14.77 18.81
CA GLY A 515 -9.20 14.39 17.80
C GLY A 515 -9.52 14.46 16.31
N TYR A 516 -8.83 15.32 15.55
CA TYR A 516 -8.74 15.13 14.10
C TYR A 516 -7.65 14.08 13.80
N PRO A 517 -7.90 13.13 12.88
CA PRO A 517 -6.88 12.19 12.41
C PRO A 517 -5.62 12.90 11.91
N THR A 518 -4.45 12.46 12.36
CA THR A 518 -3.19 13.08 11.92
C THR A 518 -2.92 12.84 10.44
N GLU A 519 -3.27 11.65 9.93
CA GLU A 519 -3.22 11.22 8.53
C GLU A 519 -4.53 10.56 8.11
N PRO A 520 -4.90 10.61 6.82
CA PRO A 520 -5.97 9.77 6.29
C PRO A 520 -5.66 8.28 6.54
N CYS A 521 -6.59 7.49 7.08
CA CYS A 521 -6.36 6.05 7.27
C CYS A 521 -6.85 5.20 6.10
N ARG A 522 -7.32 5.80 5.01
CA ARG A 522 -7.96 5.07 3.92
C ARG A 522 -7.05 4.10 3.18
N TRP A 523 -5.73 4.29 3.24
CA TRP A 523 -4.78 3.28 2.77
C TRP A 523 -4.95 1.91 3.45
N HIS A 524 -5.48 1.86 4.69
CA HIS A 524 -5.83 0.58 5.35
C HIS A 524 -6.94 -0.18 4.59
N ASP A 525 -7.79 0.51 3.84
CA ASP A 525 -8.84 -0.13 3.03
C ASP A 525 -8.29 -0.84 1.80
N ALA A 526 -7.03 -0.63 1.41
CA ALA A 526 -6.42 -1.34 0.29
C ALA A 526 -6.36 -2.85 0.56
N GLY A 527 -6.09 -3.24 1.81
CA GLY A 527 -6.13 -4.63 2.25
C GLY A 527 -7.53 -5.24 2.15
N PHE A 528 -8.57 -4.48 2.53
CA PHE A 528 -9.96 -4.91 2.44
C PHE A 528 -10.43 -5.06 0.99
N GLU A 529 -10.02 -4.16 0.09
CA GLU A 529 -10.34 -4.29 -1.34
C GLU A 529 -9.64 -5.49 -1.97
N ALA A 530 -8.34 -5.65 -1.71
CA ALA A 530 -7.58 -6.81 -2.20
C ALA A 530 -8.15 -8.13 -1.65
N ALA A 531 -8.55 -8.17 -0.38
CA ALA A 531 -9.18 -9.33 0.24
C ALA A 531 -10.56 -9.63 -0.38
N TYR A 532 -11.35 -8.59 -0.68
CA TYR A 532 -12.60 -8.74 -1.43
C TYR A 532 -12.35 -9.32 -2.82
N TYR A 533 -11.42 -8.78 -3.59
CA TYR A 533 -11.04 -9.34 -4.89
C TYR A 533 -10.60 -10.80 -4.76
N TYR A 534 -9.78 -11.14 -3.78
CA TYR A 534 -9.32 -12.50 -3.59
C TYR A 534 -10.44 -13.46 -3.19
N SER A 535 -11.41 -12.99 -2.41
CA SER A 535 -12.61 -13.78 -2.07
C SER A 535 -13.43 -14.20 -3.28
N GLN A 536 -13.37 -13.43 -4.39
CA GLN A 536 -14.06 -13.77 -5.64
C GLN A 536 -13.40 -14.93 -6.39
N CYS A 537 -12.19 -15.34 -5.99
CA CYS A 537 -11.44 -16.43 -6.61
C CYS A 537 -11.76 -17.82 -6.01
N SER A 538 -12.76 -17.96 -5.14
CA SER A 538 -13.06 -19.20 -4.40
C SER A 538 -13.28 -20.43 -5.29
N ARG A 539 -13.81 -20.26 -6.49
CA ARG A 539 -14.03 -21.36 -7.45
C ARG A 539 -12.75 -22.03 -7.94
N THR A 540 -11.60 -21.36 -7.83
CA THR A 540 -10.30 -21.92 -8.21
C THR A 540 -9.40 -22.23 -7.01
N GLU A 541 -9.94 -22.24 -5.80
CA GLU A 541 -9.21 -22.56 -4.56
C GLU A 541 -8.40 -23.86 -4.66
N GLY A 542 -7.17 -23.83 -4.16
CA GLY A 542 -6.21 -24.93 -4.13
C GLY A 542 -5.38 -25.09 -5.42
N ALA A 543 -5.72 -24.37 -6.50
CA ALA A 543 -4.92 -24.38 -7.72
C ALA A 543 -3.76 -23.35 -7.65
N PRO A 544 -2.66 -23.59 -8.37
CA PRO A 544 -1.52 -22.67 -8.42
C PRO A 544 -1.81 -21.44 -9.28
N TRP A 545 -1.29 -20.28 -8.89
CA TRP A 545 -1.21 -19.12 -9.79
C TRP A 545 -0.12 -19.35 -10.83
N GLN A 546 -0.45 -19.07 -12.09
CA GLN A 546 0.42 -19.25 -13.25
C GLN A 546 0.49 -17.96 -14.05
N TYR A 547 1.66 -17.63 -14.60
CA TYR A 547 1.80 -16.49 -15.50
C TYR A 547 0.93 -16.65 -16.74
N CYS A 548 0.16 -15.61 -17.07
CA CYS A 548 -0.72 -15.60 -18.22
C CYS A 548 0.03 -15.10 -19.45
N ARG A 549 -0.10 -15.81 -20.59
CA ARG A 549 0.33 -15.24 -21.88
C ARG A 549 -0.60 -14.11 -22.28
N TYR A 550 -0.04 -13.05 -22.86
CA TYR A 550 -0.82 -11.92 -23.32
C TYR A 550 -0.16 -11.24 -24.52
N GLN A 551 -0.91 -10.41 -25.23
CA GLN A 551 -0.37 -9.52 -26.25
C GLN A 551 -0.91 -8.11 -26.03
N PHE A 552 -0.13 -7.11 -26.41
CA PHE A 552 -0.66 -5.76 -26.59
C PHE A 552 -1.65 -5.78 -27.76
N LYS A 553 -2.77 -5.07 -27.63
CA LYS A 553 -3.74 -4.98 -28.71
C LYS A 553 -3.05 -4.45 -29.97
N ASP A 554 -3.39 -5.05 -31.10
CA ASP A 554 -2.85 -4.73 -32.42
C ASP A 554 -1.34 -4.98 -32.62
N SER A 555 -0.60 -5.52 -31.63
CA SER A 555 0.82 -5.85 -31.82
C SER A 555 1.04 -7.12 -32.63
N GLY A 556 0.13 -8.09 -32.54
CA GLY A 556 0.27 -9.43 -33.11
C GLY A 556 1.38 -10.28 -32.47
N VAL A 557 2.05 -9.78 -31.42
CA VAL A 557 3.17 -10.44 -30.75
C VAL A 557 2.75 -10.85 -29.35
N TRP A 558 2.75 -12.16 -29.08
CA TRP A 558 2.51 -12.72 -27.77
C TRP A 558 3.74 -12.64 -26.87
N VAL A 559 3.51 -12.18 -25.65
CA VAL A 559 4.43 -12.31 -24.52
C VAL A 559 4.15 -13.65 -23.86
N GLU A 560 5.13 -14.55 -23.95
CA GLU A 560 5.03 -15.91 -23.41
C GLU A 560 5.65 -15.99 -22.01
N PRO A 561 4.97 -16.68 -21.06
CA PRO A 561 5.56 -17.05 -19.78
C PRO A 561 6.84 -17.86 -19.96
N GLN A 562 7.84 -17.60 -19.12
CA GLN A 562 9.07 -18.38 -19.11
C GLN A 562 8.89 -19.67 -18.31
N THR A 563 9.43 -20.77 -18.81
CA THR A 563 9.35 -22.09 -18.15
C THR A 563 10.32 -22.25 -16.98
N ASP A 564 11.31 -21.37 -16.88
CA ASP A 564 12.38 -21.39 -15.86
C ASP A 564 12.07 -20.50 -14.65
N GLY A 565 10.87 -19.92 -14.60
CA GLY A 565 10.43 -19.01 -13.53
C GLY A 565 10.89 -17.57 -13.68
N THR A 566 11.61 -17.20 -14.75
CA THR A 566 12.18 -15.84 -14.91
C THR A 566 11.20 -14.81 -15.47
N THR A 567 9.91 -15.15 -15.62
CA THR A 567 8.90 -14.26 -16.23
C THR A 567 8.88 -12.86 -15.63
N ILE A 568 8.92 -12.72 -14.30
CA ILE A 568 8.93 -11.40 -13.66
C ILE A 568 10.17 -10.56 -14.00
N LEU A 569 11.32 -11.21 -14.20
CA LEU A 569 12.58 -10.54 -14.57
C LEU A 569 12.52 -10.02 -16.01
N GLU A 570 11.94 -10.81 -16.91
CA GLU A 570 11.70 -10.40 -18.30
C GLU A 570 10.64 -9.31 -18.39
N HIS A 571 9.62 -9.37 -17.53
CA HIS A 571 8.63 -8.30 -17.42
C HIS A 571 9.26 -7.00 -16.92
N ALA A 572 10.08 -7.08 -15.87
CA ALA A 572 10.77 -5.93 -15.31
C ALA A 572 11.75 -5.30 -16.31
N SER A 573 12.50 -6.12 -17.06
CA SER A 573 13.60 -5.64 -17.94
C SER A 573 13.14 -5.09 -19.29
N ALA A 574 11.88 -5.28 -19.65
CA ALA A 574 11.35 -4.80 -20.92
C ALA A 574 11.34 -3.26 -21.00
N PHE A 575 11.42 -2.72 -22.23
CA PHE A 575 11.26 -1.28 -22.51
C PHE A 575 12.22 -0.38 -21.71
N ASP A 576 13.50 -0.73 -21.64
CA ASP A 576 14.56 -0.03 -20.88
C ASP A 576 14.55 -0.28 -19.36
N GLY A 577 13.67 -1.14 -18.88
CA GLY A 577 13.68 -1.63 -17.51
C GLY A 577 12.94 -0.73 -16.51
N PRO A 578 12.95 -1.10 -15.21
CA PRO A 578 12.12 -0.44 -14.21
C PRO A 578 12.63 0.95 -13.81
N TYR A 579 13.86 1.31 -14.23
CA TYR A 579 14.54 2.56 -13.90
C TYR A 579 14.65 3.52 -15.10
N ALA A 580 13.94 3.27 -16.20
CA ALA A 580 13.99 4.16 -17.35
C ALA A 580 13.63 5.60 -16.93
N THR A 581 14.46 6.57 -17.34
CA THR A 581 14.37 7.97 -16.89
C THR A 581 13.60 8.87 -17.86
N ASN A 582 13.29 8.38 -19.06
CA ASN A 582 12.50 9.11 -20.03
C ASN A 582 11.03 9.21 -19.54
N PRO A 583 10.44 10.42 -19.44
CA PRO A 583 9.06 10.62 -18.99
C PRO A 583 7.98 9.86 -19.77
N THR A 584 8.30 9.43 -21.00
CA THR A 584 7.42 8.69 -21.89
C THR A 584 7.77 7.19 -21.98
N ALA A 585 8.87 6.76 -21.35
CA ALA A 585 9.25 5.36 -21.37
C ALA A 585 8.31 4.52 -20.52
N ARG A 586 7.94 3.37 -21.07
CA ARG A 586 7.26 2.30 -20.34
C ARG A 586 8.32 1.55 -19.52
N ARG A 587 8.10 1.29 -18.23
CA ARG A 587 9.15 0.78 -17.32
C ARG A 587 8.96 -0.67 -16.94
N GLY A 588 8.92 -1.51 -17.96
CA GLY A 588 8.55 -2.92 -17.85
C GLY A 588 7.18 -3.26 -18.46
N ARG A 589 6.72 -4.47 -18.22
CA ARG A 589 5.50 -5.06 -18.80
C ARG A 589 4.38 -5.22 -17.77
N PRO A 590 3.10 -5.28 -18.20
CA PRO A 590 2.04 -5.66 -17.28
C PRO A 590 2.36 -7.01 -16.66
N ASP A 591 2.04 -7.17 -15.38
CA ASP A 591 2.03 -8.48 -14.74
C ASP A 591 0.62 -9.05 -14.81
N ALA A 592 0.54 -10.34 -15.16
CA ALA A 592 -0.72 -11.02 -15.33
C ALA A 592 -0.56 -12.49 -14.95
N MET A 593 -1.44 -12.95 -14.08
CA MET A 593 -1.51 -14.36 -13.70
C MET A 593 -2.94 -14.85 -13.80
N PHE A 594 -3.06 -16.15 -13.99
CA PHE A 594 -4.32 -16.86 -13.97
C PHE A 594 -4.25 -18.08 -13.05
N ARG A 595 -5.42 -18.54 -12.66
CA ARG A 595 -5.61 -19.80 -11.98
C ARG A 595 -6.79 -20.51 -12.63
N ILE A 596 -6.65 -21.81 -12.83
CA ILE A 596 -7.71 -22.65 -13.40
C ILE A 596 -7.98 -23.84 -12.50
N LYS A 597 -9.26 -24.15 -12.31
CA LYS A 597 -9.73 -25.38 -11.67
C LYS A 597 -11.04 -25.78 -12.32
N ASP A 598 -11.11 -27.04 -12.75
CA ASP A 598 -12.25 -27.57 -13.50
C ASP A 598 -12.60 -26.64 -14.69
N ASN A 599 -13.82 -26.07 -14.72
CA ASN A 599 -14.28 -25.17 -15.77
C ASN A 599 -14.20 -23.68 -15.40
N ALA A 600 -13.56 -23.35 -14.27
CA ALA A 600 -13.45 -21.99 -13.77
C ALA A 600 -12.04 -21.44 -13.99
N VAL A 601 -11.96 -20.20 -14.49
CA VAL A 601 -10.69 -19.45 -14.55
C VAL A 601 -10.85 -18.15 -13.78
N ASP A 602 -9.84 -17.83 -12.98
CA ASP A 602 -9.62 -16.52 -12.37
C ASP A 602 -8.39 -15.91 -13.05
N VAL A 603 -8.49 -14.67 -13.53
CA VAL A 603 -7.38 -13.98 -14.19
C VAL A 603 -7.28 -12.59 -13.64
N TRP A 604 -6.07 -12.15 -13.30
CA TRP A 604 -5.82 -10.76 -13.00
C TRP A 604 -4.69 -10.20 -13.85
N ALA A 605 -4.72 -8.89 -14.03
CA ALA A 605 -3.65 -8.14 -14.62
C ALA A 605 -3.47 -6.80 -13.89
N PHE A 606 -2.22 -6.37 -13.77
CA PHE A 606 -1.81 -5.15 -13.11
C PHE A 606 -0.62 -4.57 -13.86
N ASP A 607 -0.69 -3.29 -14.22
CA ASP A 607 0.40 -2.62 -14.94
C ASP A 607 1.12 -1.60 -14.03
N PRO A 608 2.17 -2.02 -13.30
CA PRO A 608 2.97 -1.12 -12.46
C PRO A 608 3.91 -0.24 -13.28
N SER A 609 4.12 -0.54 -14.57
CA SER A 609 5.12 0.12 -15.41
C SER A 609 4.68 1.47 -15.96
N ARG A 610 3.42 1.83 -15.72
CA ARG A 610 2.74 2.99 -16.28
C ARG A 610 1.98 3.76 -15.22
N GLY A 611 1.82 5.04 -15.51
CA GLY A 611 1.00 5.94 -14.72
C GLY A 611 -0.48 5.63 -14.76
N LYS A 612 -1.16 6.08 -13.71
CA LYS A 612 -2.61 5.96 -13.58
C LYS A 612 -3.44 6.66 -14.66
N ASN A 613 -2.88 7.67 -15.31
CA ASN A 613 -3.48 8.36 -16.46
C ASN A 613 -3.17 7.67 -17.80
N SER A 614 -2.43 6.56 -17.81
CA SER A 614 -2.09 5.82 -19.01
C SER A 614 -2.92 4.55 -19.11
N TYR A 615 -3.37 4.27 -20.32
CA TYR A 615 -4.11 3.06 -20.64
C TYR A 615 -3.31 2.20 -21.60
N GLU A 616 -3.46 0.90 -21.45
CA GLU A 616 -2.97 -0.08 -22.39
C GLU A 616 -4.02 -1.17 -22.54
N THR A 617 -4.36 -1.50 -23.79
CA THR A 617 -5.25 -2.64 -24.00
C THR A 617 -4.41 -3.87 -24.26
N ILE A 618 -4.60 -4.90 -23.44
CA ILE A 618 -3.98 -6.20 -23.65
C ILE A 618 -5.04 -7.27 -23.90
N ILE A 619 -4.66 -8.31 -24.64
CA ILE A 619 -5.46 -9.51 -24.83
C ILE A 619 -4.78 -10.63 -24.05
N LEU A 620 -5.42 -11.06 -22.97
CA LEU A 620 -5.00 -12.19 -22.13
C LEU A 620 -5.50 -13.48 -22.75
N ASN A 621 -4.69 -14.55 -22.70
CA ASN A 621 -5.08 -15.88 -23.12
C ASN A 621 -4.68 -16.90 -22.05
N PRO A 622 -5.44 -17.00 -20.94
CA PRO A 622 -5.08 -17.83 -19.79
C PRO A 622 -5.05 -19.32 -20.12
N VAL A 623 -6.02 -19.80 -20.89
CA VAL A 623 -6.11 -21.19 -21.34
C VAL A 623 -6.63 -21.24 -22.78
N PRO A 624 -6.36 -22.34 -23.53
CA PRO A 624 -6.83 -22.46 -24.91
C PRO A 624 -8.32 -22.13 -25.02
N ASN A 625 -8.68 -21.32 -26.01
CA ASN A 625 -10.03 -20.84 -26.30
C ASN A 625 -10.59 -19.74 -25.37
N VAL A 626 -9.80 -19.19 -24.47
CA VAL A 626 -10.20 -18.08 -23.60
C VAL A 626 -9.40 -16.86 -23.95
N GLN A 627 -10.06 -15.83 -24.49
CA GLN A 627 -9.44 -14.54 -24.70
C GLN A 627 -10.18 -13.47 -23.93
N ILE A 628 -9.43 -12.66 -23.18
CA ILE A 628 -9.97 -11.56 -22.39
C ILE A 628 -9.29 -10.28 -22.86
N GLU A 629 -10.05 -9.41 -23.52
CA GLU A 629 -9.57 -8.06 -23.81
C GLU A 629 -9.71 -7.21 -22.54
N VAL A 630 -8.59 -6.65 -22.09
CA VAL A 630 -8.51 -5.86 -20.87
C VAL A 630 -7.93 -4.49 -21.19
N ASN A 631 -8.71 -3.46 -20.91
CA ASN A 631 -8.19 -2.10 -20.85
C ASN A 631 -7.57 -1.87 -19.46
N LEU A 632 -6.24 -1.95 -19.40
CA LEU A 632 -5.46 -1.73 -18.20
C LEU A 632 -5.18 -0.25 -18.04
N GLN A 633 -5.74 0.31 -16.97
CA GLN A 633 -5.33 1.62 -16.47
C GLN A 633 -4.15 1.42 -15.52
N GLY A 634 -3.04 2.13 -15.77
CA GLY A 634 -1.80 1.94 -15.02
C GLY A 634 -2.01 1.97 -13.50
N SER A 635 -1.31 1.11 -12.78
CA SER A 635 -1.42 0.97 -11.33
C SER A 635 -2.83 0.64 -10.78
N LYS A 636 -3.81 0.25 -11.60
CA LYS A 636 -5.11 -0.27 -11.13
C LYS A 636 -5.22 -1.76 -11.45
N LEU A 637 -5.52 -2.57 -10.44
CA LEU A 637 -5.75 -4.01 -10.62
C LEU A 637 -7.01 -4.25 -11.45
N ALA A 638 -6.92 -5.19 -12.40
CA ALA A 638 -8.08 -5.71 -13.10
C ALA A 638 -8.21 -7.21 -12.83
N LEU A 639 -9.28 -7.61 -12.13
CA LEU A 639 -9.63 -9.01 -11.87
C LEU A 639 -10.82 -9.41 -12.74
N PHE A 640 -10.70 -10.56 -13.40
CA PHE A 640 -11.72 -11.15 -14.25
C PHE A 640 -12.09 -12.54 -13.78
N ASN A 641 -13.38 -12.80 -13.89
CA ASN A 641 -13.99 -14.03 -13.48
C ASN A 641 -14.80 -14.64 -14.62
N THR A 642 -14.64 -15.94 -14.85
CA THR A 642 -15.25 -16.62 -15.98
C THR A 642 -15.62 -18.05 -15.59
N VAL A 643 -16.78 -18.50 -16.10
CA VAL A 643 -17.53 -19.62 -15.54
C VAL A 643 -17.76 -20.76 -16.55
N GLN A 644 -17.47 -20.59 -17.84
CA GLN A 644 -17.77 -21.63 -18.83
C GLN A 644 -16.77 -21.63 -19.97
N PHE A 645 -15.91 -22.65 -19.99
CA PHE A 645 -15.13 -23.03 -21.17
C PHE A 645 -15.33 -24.52 -21.38
N PHE A 646 -15.66 -24.90 -22.61
CA PHE A 646 -15.68 -26.31 -23.01
C PHE A 646 -14.31 -26.61 -23.62
N PHE A 647 -13.58 -27.56 -23.02
CA PHE A 647 -12.30 -28.07 -23.51
C PHE A 647 -12.48 -28.93 -24.76
#